data_AF-A0A2A4XJ04-F1
#
_entry.id   AF-A0A2A4XJ04-F1
#
_cell.length_a   1.000
_cell.length_b   1.000
_cell.length_c   1.000
_cell.angle_alpha   90.00
_cell.angle_beta   90.00
_cell.angle_gamma   90.00
#
_symmetry.space_group_name_H-M   'P 1'
#
loop_
_entity.id
_entity.type
_entity.pdbx_description
1 polymer ?
#
loop_
_entity_poly.entity_id
_entity_poly.type
_entity_poly.pdbx_seq_one_letter_code
_entity_poly.pdbx_strand_id
1 'polypeptide(L)'
;MHLRSLSLATLMVLSISLPLQAQDDFEYWPDTNYDPAVPTVFDVLGYQPGERITWHRDAIRYFHALAEAAPDRVELVEYARSWQNRELIYAVISSAENSARLSEAKANMQALADPRITDDAAASRIIDEQPAVTWLSYGVHGNEISSTDASMLTAYHLLASRGDDRVDSILQNTIVVIDPMQNPDGRDRFIHNFVTAEGLLPDSDRLSAEHDEPWPGGRTNHYLFDMNRDWFIQTQPETQGRTKAMLEWYPVAYVDAHEMGSDGTYFFAPEAIPYNPHLAEAQRSSLQLFGRNNARYFDMFGFDYFTREVYDAFYPGYGASWPSYFGSIAMTYEQASSRGLVVRQYDGNDLHYRYAVRNHFVTSLATAETVSENRQKFLQEFYEYRASAIEEGEDEDIRAYILPVQADQAAANKLAGLLSRQDIEVQRALSSFNACGESYQPGAYLIRTDQPSKRFIRTLLDSEVGMEEDFLAEQERRRERNLPDEIYDVTAWSLPLMMNVETDICGRIPSGDFELVGTDLVQPGSVAGGRASVSYLVPWGSAPAVRFLARALREGLAVKSNDKAFTNIGNEYPAGTLILDISDNPDSVHETVNRLATETGANVVAVSDSWVTDGPSFGSANVVRHNEPKVAMAWDVPTASYSAGNTRFVIERQFDFPVTAIRVDILGSANLNRYQVLILPLMNGAGYKTVLGESGIENLKTWVRQGGVIIGLGNATRFLADSDVDLLSIRRERAVIEKEVADSENADAAEESAVDGQYITSIDQYEAQTHALENYPDAVAGVLVRADVDQEHWLSAGVAPVLNVLVRGGDVYTPVRLSDGFNVARFQGPDELLASGYIWEENRRQLAYKPFVVSESYGAGEVIAFTQDPTVRAYLDGLNVMLMNAIFRGAAHARPAR
;
A
#
# COMPACT_ATOMS: atom_id res chain seq x y z
N MET A 1 -18.03 89.60 40.52
CA MET A 1 -18.62 89.04 39.28
C MET A 1 -17.51 88.35 38.51
N HIS A 2 -17.73 87.07 38.19
CA HIS A 2 -17.04 86.18 37.23
C HIS A 2 -15.58 85.75 37.51
N LEU A 3 -15.32 84.50 37.95
CA LEU A 3 -15.29 83.20 37.23
C LEU A 3 -14.20 83.11 36.13
N ARG A 4 -13.11 82.37 36.39
CA ARG A 4 -12.92 80.99 35.87
C ARG A 4 -11.59 80.39 36.35
N SER A 5 -11.71 79.14 36.76
CA SER A 5 -10.73 78.19 37.28
C SER A 5 -9.96 77.50 36.16
N LEU A 6 -8.66 77.26 36.37
CA LEU A 6 -7.91 76.19 35.71
C LEU A 6 -7.07 75.47 36.78
N SER A 7 -7.36 74.19 36.97
CA SER A 7 -6.76 73.30 37.95
C SER A 7 -5.43 72.76 37.46
N LEU A 8 -4.41 72.83 38.33
CA LEU A 8 -3.14 72.14 38.22
C LEU A 8 -3.31 70.77 38.90
N ALA A 9 -3.19 69.67 38.16
CA ALA A 9 -3.20 68.32 38.73
C ALA A 9 -1.90 67.59 38.36
N THR A 10 -1.23 67.17 39.42
CA THR A 10 0.04 66.47 39.57
C THR A 10 0.13 65.21 38.68
N LEU A 11 1.21 65.12 37.90
CA LEU A 11 1.56 63.93 37.11
C LEU A 11 2.18 62.88 38.05
N MET A 12 1.44 61.82 38.37
CA MET A 12 1.95 60.63 39.05
C MET A 12 2.31 59.60 37.97
N VAL A 13 3.59 59.35 37.77
CA VAL A 13 4.09 58.29 36.88
C VAL A 13 3.80 56.95 37.55
N LEU A 14 2.71 56.29 37.15
CA LEU A 14 2.50 54.88 37.40
C LEU A 14 3.36 54.10 36.41
N SER A 15 4.44 53.50 36.90
CA SER A 15 5.13 52.41 36.23
C SER A 15 4.19 51.21 36.18
N ILE A 16 3.45 51.07 35.08
CA ILE A 16 2.72 49.84 34.79
C ILE A 16 3.77 48.82 34.33
N SER A 17 4.28 48.04 35.28
CA SER A 17 4.89 46.75 34.98
C SER A 17 3.78 45.90 34.35
N LEU A 18 3.80 45.77 33.02
CA LEU A 18 3.03 44.73 32.34
C LEU A 18 3.48 43.39 32.93
N PRO A 19 2.59 42.54 33.44
CA PRO A 19 2.98 41.17 33.75
C PRO A 19 3.46 40.54 32.45
N LEU A 20 4.68 39.98 32.46
CA LEU A 20 5.01 38.92 31.51
C LEU A 20 3.79 37.98 31.51
N GLN A 21 3.19 37.74 30.34
CA GLN A 21 2.26 36.62 30.20
C GLN A 21 2.95 35.41 30.80
N ALA A 22 2.31 34.79 31.79
CA ALA A 22 2.75 33.53 32.36
C ALA A 22 3.00 32.58 31.18
N GLN A 23 4.25 32.16 31.05
CA GLN A 23 4.64 31.07 30.17
C GLN A 23 3.78 29.88 30.58
N ASP A 24 3.06 29.29 29.64
CA ASP A 24 2.22 28.13 29.89
C ASP A 24 3.18 27.00 30.36
N ASP A 25 3.16 26.65 31.66
CA ASP A 25 4.03 25.65 32.29
C ASP A 25 3.60 24.22 31.87
N PHE A 26 3.50 23.97 30.55
CA PHE A 26 3.19 22.64 30.05
C PHE A 26 4.42 21.74 30.17
N GLU A 27 4.40 20.86 31.17
CA GLU A 27 5.47 19.92 31.43
C GLU A 27 5.40 18.70 30.49
N TYR A 28 6.42 18.57 29.64
CA TYR A 28 6.64 17.41 28.76
C TYR A 28 7.28 16.23 29.50
N TRP A 29 8.21 16.51 30.41
CA TRP A 29 8.88 15.54 31.28
C TRP A 29 9.23 16.20 32.62
N PRO A 30 9.02 15.53 33.76
CA PRO A 30 9.25 16.11 35.08
C PRO A 30 10.74 16.23 35.42
N ASP A 31 11.06 17.18 36.31
CA ASP A 31 12.37 17.34 36.95
C ASP A 31 13.56 17.43 35.97
N THR A 32 13.36 18.04 34.81
CA THR A 32 14.38 18.10 33.75
C THR A 32 15.46 19.15 34.00
N ASN A 33 16.70 18.82 33.66
CA ASN A 33 17.84 19.73 33.67
C ASN A 33 18.57 19.65 32.33
N TYR A 34 18.20 20.52 31.39
CA TYR A 34 18.77 20.51 30.05
C TYR A 34 20.07 21.32 29.92
N ASP A 35 20.97 20.84 29.06
CA ASP A 35 22.17 21.55 28.63
C ASP A 35 21.80 22.70 27.69
N PRO A 36 22.04 23.96 28.07
CA PRO A 36 21.73 25.11 27.22
C PRO A 36 22.58 25.18 25.94
N ALA A 37 23.61 24.35 25.78
CA ALA A 37 24.37 24.25 24.54
C ALA A 37 23.61 23.52 23.41
N VAL A 38 22.63 22.68 23.75
CA VAL A 38 21.78 22.01 22.77
C VAL A 38 20.56 22.90 22.51
N PRO A 39 20.31 23.35 21.26
CA PRO A 39 19.26 24.30 20.97
C PRO A 39 17.87 23.69 21.15
N THR A 40 16.97 24.43 21.80
CA THR A 40 15.56 24.03 21.92
C THR A 40 14.83 24.21 20.59
N VAL A 41 13.66 23.58 20.45
CA VAL A 41 12.76 23.82 19.31
C VAL A 41 12.42 25.32 19.18
N PHE A 42 12.22 26.01 20.30
CA PHE A 42 11.95 27.45 20.30
C PHE A 42 13.14 28.27 19.77
N ASP A 43 14.37 27.92 20.14
CA ASP A 43 15.57 28.64 19.67
C ASP A 43 15.72 28.58 18.14
N VAL A 44 15.29 27.48 17.52
CA VAL A 44 15.46 27.23 16.08
C VAL A 44 14.22 27.62 15.26
N LEU A 45 13.02 27.36 15.78
CA LEU A 45 11.75 27.50 15.04
C LEU A 45 10.89 28.66 15.52
N GLY A 46 11.14 29.20 16.72
CA GLY A 46 10.43 30.35 17.29
C GLY A 46 9.06 30.02 17.92
N TYR A 47 8.76 28.75 18.15
CA TYR A 47 7.57 28.27 18.86
C TYR A 47 7.89 27.01 19.67
N GLN A 48 7.13 26.75 20.72
CA GLN A 48 7.28 25.53 21.53
C GLN A 48 6.72 24.32 20.78
N PRO A 49 7.22 23.10 21.04
CA PRO A 49 6.57 21.87 20.58
C PRO A 49 5.08 21.89 20.92
N GLY A 50 4.23 21.36 20.04
CA GLY A 50 2.78 21.32 20.29
C GLY A 50 2.03 22.66 20.17
N GLU A 51 2.70 23.81 19.97
CA GLU A 51 2.04 25.10 19.70
C GLU A 51 1.64 25.24 18.23
N ARG A 52 2.41 24.63 17.32
CA ARG A 52 2.17 24.63 15.88
C ARG A 52 2.49 23.25 15.32
N ILE A 53 1.74 22.87 14.29
CA ILE A 53 2.02 21.64 13.55
C ILE A 53 3.25 21.90 12.67
N THR A 54 4.36 21.22 12.94
CA THR A 54 5.66 21.54 12.32
C THR A 54 5.72 21.11 10.86
N TRP A 55 6.02 22.00 9.92
CA TRP A 55 6.22 21.65 8.51
C TRP A 55 7.43 20.71 8.32
N HIS A 56 7.45 19.94 7.23
CA HIS A 56 8.60 19.09 6.89
C HIS A 56 9.93 19.85 6.95
N ARG A 57 10.02 20.98 6.24
CA ARG A 57 11.23 21.81 6.20
C ARG A 57 11.71 22.28 7.58
N ASP A 58 10.78 22.50 8.51
CA ASP A 58 11.07 23.05 9.82
C ASP A 58 11.57 21.94 10.76
N ALA A 59 11.00 20.72 10.67
CA ALA A 59 11.53 19.54 11.31
C ALA A 59 12.96 19.23 10.83
N ILE A 60 13.20 19.21 9.52
CA ILE A 60 14.55 18.98 8.95
C ILE A 60 15.54 20.04 9.44
N ARG A 61 15.15 21.33 9.44
CA ARG A 61 15.99 22.41 9.99
C ARG A 61 16.35 22.17 11.45
N TYR A 62 15.41 21.67 12.26
CA TYR A 62 15.68 21.38 13.67
C TYR A 62 16.67 20.23 13.86
N PHE A 63 16.50 19.12 13.13
CA PHE A 63 17.45 18.01 13.19
C PHE A 63 18.86 18.42 12.77
N HIS A 64 19.02 19.26 11.75
CA HIS A 64 20.33 19.84 11.40
C HIS A 64 20.94 20.68 12.53
N ALA A 65 20.13 21.48 13.23
CA ALA A 65 20.61 22.27 14.37
C ALA A 65 21.08 21.38 15.53
N LEU A 66 20.39 20.26 15.79
CA LEU A 66 20.82 19.27 16.78
C LEU A 66 22.14 18.61 16.38
N ALA A 67 22.29 18.23 15.10
CA ALA A 67 23.52 17.64 14.59
C ALA A 67 24.71 18.60 14.63
N GLU A 68 24.48 19.90 14.38
CA GLU A 68 25.52 20.93 14.52
C GLU A 68 25.93 21.15 15.99
N ALA A 69 24.98 21.07 16.92
CA ALA A 69 25.23 21.28 18.35
C ALA A 69 25.91 20.09 19.04
N ALA A 70 25.67 18.86 18.58
CA ALA A 70 26.21 17.63 19.16
C ALA A 70 26.81 16.68 18.09
N PRO A 71 27.81 17.14 17.31
CA PRO A 71 28.33 16.40 16.14
C PRO A 71 29.08 15.10 16.48
N ASP A 72 29.44 14.91 17.75
CA ASP A 72 30.06 13.68 18.26
C ASP A 72 29.05 12.65 18.76
N ARG A 73 27.75 13.01 18.82
CA ARG A 73 26.65 12.17 19.31
C ARG A 73 25.49 12.02 18.33
N VAL A 74 25.49 12.78 17.23
CA VAL A 74 24.42 12.79 16.22
C VAL A 74 25.00 12.64 14.82
N GLU A 75 24.49 11.67 14.07
CA GLU A 75 24.71 11.54 12.63
C GLU A 75 23.35 11.65 11.90
N LEU A 76 23.27 12.50 10.88
CA LEU A 76 22.09 12.57 10.00
C LEU A 76 22.40 11.89 8.67
N VAL A 77 21.48 11.05 8.21
CA VAL A 77 21.61 10.33 6.93
C VAL A 77 20.36 10.56 6.10
N GLU A 78 20.52 11.16 4.91
CA GLU A 78 19.48 11.20 3.88
C GLU A 78 19.32 9.80 3.28
N TYR A 79 18.18 9.15 3.48
CA TYR A 79 17.93 7.79 3.00
C TYR A 79 17.11 7.73 1.70
N ALA A 80 16.34 8.77 1.41
CA ALA A 80 15.54 8.89 0.19
C ALA A 80 15.11 10.34 -0.08
N ARG A 81 14.44 10.51 -1.22
CA ARG A 81 13.61 11.68 -1.49
C ARG A 81 12.20 11.25 -1.87
N SER A 82 11.21 12.01 -1.42
CA SER A 82 9.80 11.79 -1.79
C SER A 82 9.56 12.04 -3.29
N TRP A 83 8.37 11.70 -3.77
CA TRP A 83 7.94 12.04 -5.14
C TRP A 83 7.97 13.54 -5.46
N GLN A 84 7.75 14.40 -4.47
CA GLN A 84 7.88 15.85 -4.62
C GLN A 84 9.28 16.36 -4.27
N ASN A 85 10.28 15.47 -4.26
CA ASN A 85 11.70 15.77 -4.06
C ASN A 85 12.01 16.37 -2.67
N ARG A 86 11.24 16.01 -1.64
CA ARG A 86 11.54 16.36 -0.24
C ARG A 86 12.52 15.37 0.35
N GLU A 87 13.50 15.89 1.07
CA GLU A 87 14.52 15.12 1.78
C GLU A 87 13.91 14.23 2.87
N LEU A 88 14.33 12.98 2.95
CA LEU A 88 13.97 12.05 4.02
C LEU A 88 15.24 11.64 4.75
N ILE A 89 15.29 11.89 6.06
CA ILE A 89 16.45 11.61 6.90
C ILE A 89 16.09 10.62 8.00
N TYR A 90 17.10 9.96 8.53
CA TYR A 90 17.08 9.49 9.91
C TYR A 90 18.23 10.11 10.70
N ALA A 91 18.03 10.29 12.00
CA ALA A 91 19.04 10.75 12.95
C ALA A 91 19.49 9.57 13.81
N VAL A 92 20.80 9.33 13.88
CA VAL A 92 21.44 8.35 14.77
C VAL A 92 21.92 9.08 16.01
N ILE A 93 21.43 8.69 17.18
CA ILE A 93 21.75 9.31 18.48
C ILE A 93 22.28 8.25 19.43
N SER A 94 23.49 8.47 19.96
CA SER A 94 24.10 7.60 20.97
C SER A 94 25.16 8.35 21.80
N SER A 95 25.83 7.66 22.72
CA SER A 95 27.01 8.21 23.40
C SER A 95 28.13 8.52 22.40
N ALA A 96 29.05 9.41 22.75
CA ALA A 96 30.19 9.73 21.87
C ALA A 96 31.10 8.52 21.60
N GLU A 97 31.19 7.60 22.57
CA GLU A 97 31.94 6.35 22.43
C GLU A 97 31.31 5.41 21.40
N ASN A 98 29.99 5.18 21.50
CA ASN A 98 29.26 4.37 20.53
C ASN A 98 29.23 5.02 19.15
N SER A 99 29.06 6.35 19.10
CA SER A 99 29.03 7.13 17.87
C SER A 99 30.36 7.06 17.10
N ALA A 100 31.49 6.96 17.81
CA ALA A 100 32.80 6.73 17.18
C ALA A 100 32.95 5.32 16.58
N ARG A 101 32.06 4.38 16.92
CA ARG A 101 32.09 2.95 16.51
C ARG A 101 30.88 2.53 15.68
N LEU A 102 30.11 3.46 15.10
CA LEU A 102 28.88 3.11 14.34
C LEU A 102 29.13 2.14 13.18
N SER A 103 30.25 2.29 12.45
CA SER A 103 30.61 1.36 11.38
C SER A 103 30.86 -0.07 11.89
N GLU A 104 31.43 -0.19 13.10
CA GLU A 104 31.63 -1.48 13.76
C GLU A 104 30.30 -2.06 14.25
N ALA A 105 29.43 -1.24 14.84
CA ALA A 105 28.09 -1.66 15.27
C ALA A 105 27.25 -2.18 14.09
N LYS A 106 27.27 -1.48 12.94
CA LYS A 106 26.65 -1.97 11.70
C LYS A 106 27.23 -3.32 11.27
N ALA A 107 28.55 -3.45 11.21
CA ALA A 107 29.21 -4.70 10.82
C ALA A 107 28.88 -5.87 11.77
N ASN A 108 28.81 -5.59 13.06
CA ASN A 108 28.42 -6.56 14.09
C ASN A 108 26.97 -7.01 13.92
N MET A 109 26.04 -6.10 13.64
CA MET A 109 24.65 -6.46 13.34
C MET A 109 24.53 -7.28 12.05
N GLN A 110 25.30 -6.95 10.99
CA GLN A 110 25.37 -7.78 9.78
C GLN A 110 25.91 -9.19 10.09
N ALA A 111 26.92 -9.30 10.96
CA ALA A 111 27.44 -10.59 11.39
C ALA A 111 26.40 -11.41 12.18
N LEU A 112 25.64 -10.79 13.09
CA LEU A 112 24.56 -11.46 13.81
C LEU A 112 23.38 -11.84 12.90
N ALA A 113 23.17 -11.13 11.81
CA ALA A 113 22.07 -11.38 10.87
C ALA A 113 22.27 -12.68 10.08
N ASP A 114 23.50 -13.20 9.95
CA ASP A 114 23.81 -14.45 9.25
C ASP A 114 24.65 -15.42 10.11
N PRO A 115 23.98 -16.33 10.86
CA PRO A 115 24.63 -17.38 11.65
C PRO A 115 25.45 -18.40 10.82
N ARG A 116 25.31 -18.44 9.49
CA ARG A 116 26.10 -19.37 8.64
C ARG A 116 27.58 -18.96 8.58
N ILE A 117 27.88 -17.69 8.84
CA ILE A 117 29.23 -17.12 8.79
C ILE A 117 29.74 -16.62 10.15
N THR A 118 28.90 -16.64 11.18
CA THR A 118 29.21 -16.19 12.54
C THR A 118 28.95 -17.32 13.52
N ASP A 119 30.00 -17.88 14.11
CA ASP A 119 29.86 -18.94 15.12
C ASP A 119 29.38 -18.40 16.49
N ASP A 120 28.88 -19.30 17.34
CA ASP A 120 28.32 -18.94 18.65
C ASP A 120 29.30 -18.17 19.55
N ALA A 121 30.60 -18.44 19.44
CA ALA A 121 31.61 -17.76 20.24
C ALA A 121 31.84 -16.31 19.77
N ALA A 122 31.82 -16.09 18.46
CA ALA A 122 31.86 -14.76 17.87
C ALA A 122 30.57 -13.99 18.18
N ALA A 123 29.40 -14.62 18.00
CA ALA A 123 28.10 -14.04 18.34
C ALA A 123 28.04 -13.63 19.81
N SER A 124 28.44 -14.51 20.74
CA SER A 124 28.44 -14.22 22.18
C SER A 124 29.29 -12.99 22.53
N ARG A 125 30.49 -12.85 21.94
CA ARG A 125 31.33 -11.65 22.14
C ARG A 125 30.66 -10.38 21.64
N ILE A 126 30.07 -10.44 20.45
CA ILE A 126 29.36 -9.30 19.87
C ILE A 126 28.20 -8.90 20.80
N ILE A 127 27.38 -9.86 21.23
CA ILE A 127 26.21 -9.66 22.10
C ILE A 127 26.61 -9.04 23.45
N ASP A 128 27.74 -9.45 24.01
CA ASP A 128 28.24 -8.95 25.29
C ASP A 128 28.71 -7.49 25.24
N GLU A 129 29.26 -7.05 24.11
CA GLU A 129 30.00 -5.79 24.02
C GLU A 129 29.28 -4.68 23.25
N GLN A 130 28.46 -5.01 22.25
CA GLN A 130 27.89 -3.99 21.36
C GLN A 130 26.63 -3.31 21.93
N PRO A 131 26.38 -2.04 21.55
CA PRO A 131 25.08 -1.42 21.79
C PRO A 131 23.99 -2.05 20.91
N ALA A 132 22.76 -2.11 21.42
CA ALA A 132 21.59 -2.54 20.64
C ALA A 132 21.03 -1.39 19.79
N VAL A 133 20.43 -1.69 18.64
CA VAL A 133 19.84 -0.68 17.76
C VAL A 133 18.33 -0.58 18.01
N THR A 134 17.84 0.60 18.42
CA THR A 134 16.42 0.93 18.57
C THR A 134 16.00 1.87 17.44
N TRP A 135 14.96 1.52 16.70
CA TRP A 135 14.46 2.34 15.59
C TRP A 135 13.07 2.91 15.90
N LEU A 136 12.95 4.23 15.86
CA LEU A 136 11.71 4.97 16.13
C LEU A 136 11.30 5.73 14.85
N SER A 137 10.22 5.29 14.22
CA SER A 137 9.71 5.87 12.99
C SER A 137 8.43 6.67 13.24
N TYR A 138 8.33 7.84 12.63
CA TYR A 138 7.22 8.77 12.85
C TYR A 138 6.60 9.23 11.53
N GLY A 139 5.28 9.50 11.55
CA GLY A 139 4.60 10.22 10.47
C GLY A 139 4.54 9.50 9.11
N VAL A 140 4.27 8.19 9.08
CA VAL A 140 4.00 7.46 7.81
C VAL A 140 2.67 7.87 7.17
N HIS A 141 1.72 8.33 7.98
CA HIS A 141 0.56 9.06 7.52
C HIS A 141 0.73 10.55 7.80
N GLY A 142 0.68 11.37 6.75
CA GLY A 142 1.04 12.78 6.88
C GLY A 142 0.09 13.62 7.74
N ASN A 143 -1.14 13.15 7.95
CA ASN A 143 -2.15 13.81 8.79
C ASN A 143 -2.20 13.25 10.23
N GLU A 144 -1.27 12.38 10.62
CA GLU A 144 -1.08 11.89 12.00
C GLU A 144 0.05 12.74 12.63
N ILE A 145 -0.35 13.88 13.20
CA ILE A 145 0.46 15.11 13.23
C ILE A 145 1.47 15.21 14.37
N SER A 146 1.27 14.50 15.48
CA SER A 146 2.01 14.68 16.73
C SER A 146 3.30 13.88 16.79
N SER A 147 3.37 12.78 16.05
CA SER A 147 4.53 11.89 15.98
C SER A 147 5.83 12.62 15.58
N THR A 148 5.81 13.47 14.54
CA THR A 148 6.98 14.27 14.13
C THR A 148 7.46 15.22 15.23
N ASP A 149 6.56 15.94 15.90
CA ASP A 149 6.94 16.89 16.95
C ASP A 149 7.44 16.15 18.20
N ALA A 150 6.90 14.96 18.48
CA ALA A 150 7.42 14.06 19.49
C ALA A 150 8.85 13.59 19.17
N SER A 151 9.15 13.29 17.90
CA SER A 151 10.52 12.90 17.48
C SER A 151 11.55 13.99 17.77
N MET A 152 11.18 15.26 17.59
CA MET A 152 12.04 16.41 17.92
C MET A 152 12.30 16.49 19.42
N LEU A 153 11.25 16.30 20.23
CA LEU A 153 11.37 16.25 21.69
C LEU A 153 12.21 15.07 22.18
N THR A 154 12.04 13.89 21.59
CA THR A 154 12.82 12.69 21.93
C THR A 154 14.30 12.93 21.64
N ALA A 155 14.64 13.43 20.44
CA ALA A 155 16.01 13.75 20.08
C ALA A 155 16.62 14.80 21.01
N TYR A 156 15.90 15.89 21.28
CA TYR A 156 16.35 16.94 22.19
C TYR A 156 16.58 16.40 23.60
N HIS A 157 15.64 15.64 24.17
CA HIS A 157 15.74 15.11 25.52
C HIS A 157 16.94 14.18 25.68
N LEU A 158 17.16 13.28 24.71
CA LEU A 158 18.32 12.38 24.71
C LEU A 158 19.65 13.16 24.67
N LEU A 159 19.72 14.27 23.92
CA LEU A 159 20.97 15.02 23.76
C LEU A 159 21.24 16.02 24.89
N ALA A 160 20.20 16.63 25.41
CA ALA A 160 20.28 17.77 26.31
C ALA A 160 20.11 17.39 27.78
N SER A 161 19.45 16.27 28.12
CA SER A 161 19.19 15.93 29.53
C SER A 161 20.50 15.69 30.31
N ARG A 162 20.59 16.23 31.52
CA ARG A 162 21.77 16.10 32.40
C ARG A 162 21.38 15.55 33.76
N GLY A 163 22.13 14.58 34.25
CA GLY A 163 21.88 13.94 35.54
C GLY A 163 20.64 13.04 35.54
N ASP A 164 20.26 12.54 34.36
CA ASP A 164 19.21 11.56 34.18
C ASP A 164 19.84 10.20 33.84
N ASP A 165 20.00 9.35 34.87
CA ASP A 165 20.65 8.04 34.75
C ASP A 165 19.99 7.14 33.68
N ARG A 166 18.70 7.36 33.38
CA ARG A 166 17.98 6.65 32.30
C ARG A 166 18.54 7.04 30.94
N VAL A 167 18.68 8.34 30.67
CA VAL A 167 19.22 8.85 29.39
C VAL A 167 20.67 8.41 29.24
N ASP A 168 21.47 8.51 30.30
CA ASP A 168 22.86 8.05 30.29
C ASP A 168 22.95 6.54 29.97
N SER A 169 22.07 5.73 30.57
CA SER A 169 22.00 4.29 30.31
C SER A 169 21.56 3.99 28.87
N ILE A 170 20.55 4.70 28.36
CA ILE A 170 20.09 4.58 26.97
C ILE A 170 21.25 4.84 26.02
N LEU A 171 21.91 6.01 26.12
CA LEU A 171 22.99 6.38 25.21
C LEU A 171 24.22 5.47 25.30
N GLN A 172 24.48 4.87 26.46
CA GLN A 172 25.58 3.91 26.64
C GLN A 172 25.26 2.54 26.05
N ASN A 173 24.02 2.06 26.19
CA ASN A 173 23.64 0.69 25.80
C ASN A 173 23.00 0.59 24.42
N THR A 174 22.55 1.70 23.83
CA THR A 174 21.81 1.69 22.58
C THR A 174 22.29 2.73 21.58
N ILE A 175 22.01 2.45 20.32
CA ILE A 175 22.01 3.38 19.21
C ILE A 175 20.54 3.65 18.89
N VAL A 176 20.06 4.86 19.15
CA VAL A 176 18.68 5.25 18.87
C VAL A 176 18.62 5.90 17.50
N VAL A 177 17.93 5.27 16.56
CA VAL A 177 17.65 5.80 15.22
C VAL A 177 16.26 6.41 15.21
N ILE A 178 16.15 7.68 14.80
CA ILE A 178 14.90 8.43 14.70
C ILE A 178 14.65 8.77 13.23
N ASP A 179 13.62 8.21 12.61
CA ASP A 179 13.05 8.69 11.35
C ASP A 179 11.89 9.64 11.66
N PRO A 180 12.10 10.96 11.65
CA PRO A 180 11.13 11.92 12.17
C PRO A 180 9.88 12.08 11.29
N MET A 181 9.94 11.65 10.03
CA MET A 181 8.86 11.86 9.08
C MET A 181 8.99 10.98 7.84
N GLN A 182 8.21 9.91 7.82
CA GLN A 182 8.12 8.99 6.70
C GLN A 182 7.31 9.55 5.50
N ASN A 183 6.38 10.50 5.72
CA ASN A 183 5.47 11.06 4.70
C ASN A 183 5.45 12.60 4.62
N PRO A 184 6.49 13.21 4.05
CA PRO A 184 6.57 14.67 3.97
C PRO A 184 5.58 15.26 2.95
N ASP A 185 5.23 14.51 1.92
CA ASP A 185 4.30 14.96 0.88
C ASP A 185 2.86 15.05 1.38
N GLY A 186 2.42 14.06 2.16
CA GLY A 186 1.13 14.04 2.81
C GLY A 186 1.05 15.07 3.94
N ARG A 187 2.12 15.23 4.73
CA ARG A 187 2.15 16.17 5.86
C ARG A 187 2.03 17.60 5.40
N ASP A 188 2.85 18.04 4.45
CA ASP A 188 2.75 19.40 3.92
C ASP A 188 1.37 19.66 3.27
N ARG A 189 0.74 18.64 2.66
CA ARG A 189 -0.64 18.74 2.14
C ARG A 189 -1.64 18.98 3.27
N PHE A 190 -1.57 18.20 4.36
CA PHE A 190 -2.40 18.40 5.54
C PHE A 190 -2.25 19.82 6.09
N ILE A 191 -1.01 20.23 6.39
CA ILE A 191 -0.74 21.52 7.04
C ILE A 191 -1.20 22.68 6.15
N HIS A 192 -1.04 22.57 4.83
CA HIS A 192 -1.54 23.60 3.90
C HIS A 192 -3.05 23.82 4.02
N ASN A 193 -3.83 22.74 4.12
CA ASN A 193 -5.28 22.82 4.28
C ASN A 193 -5.66 23.38 5.66
N PHE A 194 -5.04 22.86 6.72
CA PHE A 194 -5.25 23.32 8.10
C PHE A 194 -4.97 24.82 8.25
N VAL A 195 -3.80 25.30 7.81
CA VAL A 195 -3.40 26.72 7.94
C VAL A 195 -4.30 27.64 7.11
N THR A 196 -4.89 27.16 6.02
CA THR A 196 -5.84 27.96 5.22
C THR A 196 -7.18 28.12 5.94
N ALA A 197 -7.57 27.16 6.78
CA ALA A 197 -8.79 27.18 7.57
C ALA A 197 -8.62 27.87 8.94
N GLU A 198 -7.40 28.00 9.44
CA GLU A 198 -7.09 28.48 10.79
C GLU A 198 -7.66 29.89 11.07
N GLY A 199 -8.32 30.00 12.23
CA GLY A 199 -8.89 31.24 12.75
C GLY A 199 -7.93 32.12 13.55
N LEU A 200 -8.49 33.08 14.31
CA LEU A 200 -7.71 33.86 15.30
C LEU A 200 -7.23 32.99 16.47
N LEU A 201 -8.01 31.96 16.79
CA LEU A 201 -7.77 30.97 17.83
C LEU A 201 -8.07 29.60 17.21
N PRO A 202 -7.40 28.52 17.67
CA PRO A 202 -7.78 27.16 17.31
C PRO A 202 -9.24 26.88 17.62
N ASP A 203 -9.96 26.27 16.68
CA ASP A 203 -11.37 25.94 16.83
C ASP A 203 -11.53 24.46 17.18
N SER A 204 -12.06 24.16 18.37
CA SER A 204 -12.24 22.76 18.81
C SER A 204 -13.53 22.12 18.29
N ASP A 205 -14.40 22.86 17.59
CA ASP A 205 -15.61 22.30 16.99
C ASP A 205 -15.23 21.37 15.83
N ARG A 206 -15.65 20.10 15.91
CA ARG A 206 -15.42 19.07 14.90
C ARG A 206 -15.92 19.41 13.50
N LEU A 207 -16.88 20.32 13.39
CA LEU A 207 -17.41 20.79 12.12
C LEU A 207 -16.58 21.95 11.52
N SER A 208 -15.58 22.43 12.24
CA SER A 208 -14.64 23.43 11.74
C SER A 208 -13.89 22.92 10.51
N ALA A 209 -13.62 23.83 9.58
CA ALA A 209 -12.78 23.55 8.43
C ALA A 209 -11.34 23.17 8.83
N GLU A 210 -10.91 23.45 10.07
CA GLU A 210 -9.64 22.96 10.62
C GLU A 210 -9.59 21.42 10.73
N HIS A 211 -10.74 20.76 10.86
CA HIS A 211 -10.87 19.30 11.04
C HIS A 211 -11.46 18.56 9.83
N ASP A 212 -11.90 19.30 8.80
CA ASP A 212 -12.50 18.76 7.58
C ASP A 212 -11.47 18.73 6.43
N GLU A 213 -10.72 17.63 6.33
CA GLU A 213 -9.71 17.46 5.28
C GLU A 213 -10.35 17.36 3.88
N PRO A 214 -9.91 18.15 2.89
CA PRO A 214 -10.41 18.02 1.53
C PRO A 214 -9.88 16.74 0.87
N TRP A 215 -10.45 16.39 -0.28
CA TRP A 215 -9.89 15.33 -1.11
C TRP A 215 -8.67 15.84 -1.91
N PRO A 216 -7.56 15.08 -2.00
CA PRO A 216 -7.20 14.01 -1.09
C PRO A 216 -6.67 14.57 0.24
N GLY A 217 -6.93 13.86 1.34
CA GLY A 217 -6.38 14.23 2.65
C GLY A 217 -4.86 14.05 2.74
N GLY A 218 -4.29 14.38 3.89
CA GLY A 218 -2.85 14.31 4.14
C GLY A 218 -2.31 12.92 4.48
N ARG A 219 -3.16 11.92 4.68
CA ARG A 219 -2.75 10.55 5.04
C ARG A 219 -1.73 9.94 4.07
N THR A 220 -1.86 10.23 2.79
CA THR A 220 -1.13 9.54 1.72
C THR A 220 0.02 10.35 1.13
N ASN A 221 0.96 9.68 0.46
CA ASN A 221 2.03 10.35 -0.26
C ASN A 221 1.52 11.01 -1.57
N HIS A 222 2.41 11.41 -2.48
CA HIS A 222 2.04 12.06 -3.75
C HIS A 222 1.09 11.24 -4.63
N TYR A 223 1.36 9.94 -4.78
CA TYR A 223 0.54 9.03 -5.60
C TYR A 223 -0.65 8.45 -4.85
N LEU A 224 -0.99 9.02 -3.70
CA LEU A 224 -2.10 8.62 -2.85
C LEU A 224 -1.98 7.19 -2.30
N PHE A 225 -0.75 6.71 -2.07
CA PHE A 225 -0.53 5.41 -1.42
C PHE A 225 -0.62 5.55 0.10
N ASP A 226 -1.25 4.55 0.73
CA ASP A 226 -1.03 4.25 2.13
C ASP A 226 0.35 3.58 2.25
N MET A 227 1.34 4.33 2.76
CA MET A 227 2.71 3.83 2.87
C MET A 227 2.86 2.78 3.97
N ASN A 228 1.91 2.68 4.90
CA ASN A 228 1.87 1.60 5.88
C ASN A 228 1.26 0.31 5.30
N ARG A 229 1.21 0.18 3.97
CA ARG A 229 0.82 -1.03 3.22
C ARG A 229 1.76 -1.36 2.07
N ASP A 230 2.84 -0.59 1.88
CA ASP A 230 3.77 -0.71 0.73
C ASP A 230 5.05 -1.48 1.07
N TRP A 231 5.28 -1.85 2.33
CA TRP A 231 6.57 -2.34 2.85
C TRP A 231 7.22 -3.48 2.05
N PHE A 232 6.45 -4.51 1.68
CA PHE A 232 7.01 -5.65 0.94
C PHE A 232 6.93 -5.55 -0.59
N ILE A 233 6.18 -4.57 -1.12
CA ILE A 233 6.05 -4.32 -2.57
C ILE A 233 7.03 -3.23 -3.02
N GLN A 234 7.31 -2.28 -2.14
CA GLN A 234 8.28 -1.20 -2.33
C GLN A 234 8.00 -0.39 -3.60
N THR A 235 6.73 -0.04 -3.85
CA THR A 235 6.38 0.79 -5.02
C THR A 235 6.83 2.24 -4.87
N GLN A 236 6.91 2.74 -3.63
CA GLN A 236 7.19 4.15 -3.34
C GLN A 236 8.68 4.37 -3.00
N PRO A 237 9.31 5.48 -3.44
CA PRO A 237 10.71 5.77 -3.14
C PRO A 237 10.97 5.93 -1.64
N GLU A 238 9.98 6.44 -0.89
CA GLU A 238 10.04 6.56 0.57
C GLU A 238 10.17 5.19 1.25
N THR A 239 9.47 4.17 0.75
CA THR A 239 9.55 2.79 1.24
C THR A 239 10.84 2.10 0.80
N GLN A 240 11.28 2.31 -0.44
CA GLN A 240 12.52 1.74 -0.97
C GLN A 240 13.74 2.20 -0.17
N GLY A 241 13.80 3.48 0.19
CA GLY A 241 14.90 4.01 0.98
C GLY A 241 14.90 3.51 2.43
N ARG A 242 13.73 3.50 3.10
CA ARG A 242 13.66 3.08 4.51
C ARG A 242 13.97 1.60 4.69
N THR A 243 13.46 0.74 3.82
CA THR A 243 13.72 -0.71 3.87
C THR A 243 15.21 -0.99 3.67
N LYS A 244 15.86 -0.31 2.71
CA LYS A 244 17.31 -0.38 2.53
C LYS A 244 18.07 0.04 3.79
N ALA A 245 17.67 1.14 4.42
CA ALA A 245 18.31 1.60 5.66
C ALA A 245 18.12 0.60 6.81
N MET A 246 16.92 0.02 6.94
CA MET A 246 16.65 -0.98 7.98
C MET A 246 17.44 -2.27 7.79
N LEU A 247 17.67 -2.73 6.55
CA LEU A 247 18.54 -3.87 6.25
C LEU A 247 20.03 -3.57 6.51
N GLU A 248 20.44 -2.30 6.52
CA GLU A 248 21.81 -1.93 6.90
C GLU A 248 22.02 -2.02 8.42
N TRP A 249 20.98 -1.70 9.20
CA TRP A 249 21.05 -1.58 10.66
C TRP A 249 20.53 -2.79 11.44
N TYR A 250 19.58 -3.56 10.89
CA TYR A 250 18.85 -4.63 11.55
C TYR A 250 18.44 -4.29 13.00
N PRO A 251 17.54 -3.32 13.23
CA PRO A 251 17.17 -2.93 14.58
C PRO A 251 16.60 -4.11 15.38
N VAL A 252 16.97 -4.23 16.66
CA VAL A 252 16.38 -5.26 17.52
C VAL A 252 14.97 -4.87 17.99
N ALA A 253 14.66 -3.58 17.98
CA ALA A 253 13.34 -3.05 18.28
C ALA A 253 12.95 -1.94 17.30
N TYR A 254 11.70 -1.95 16.86
CA TYR A 254 11.15 -0.99 15.92
C TYR A 254 9.79 -0.46 16.41
N VAL A 255 9.55 0.84 16.26
CA VAL A 255 8.24 1.46 16.52
C VAL A 255 7.79 2.22 15.28
N ASP A 256 6.55 1.95 14.83
CA ASP A 256 5.82 2.82 13.91
C ASP A 256 4.81 3.65 14.71
N ALA A 257 5.06 4.95 14.83
CA ALA A 257 4.22 5.87 15.58
C ALA A 257 3.13 6.48 14.68
N HIS A 258 1.89 6.20 15.06
CA HIS A 258 0.65 6.51 14.36
C HIS A 258 -0.35 7.27 15.24
N GLU A 259 -1.43 7.73 14.61
CA GLU A 259 -2.60 8.24 15.31
C GLU A 259 -3.92 7.65 14.81
N MET A 260 -4.87 7.57 15.73
CA MET A 260 -6.23 7.10 15.51
C MET A 260 -7.27 8.23 15.69
N GLY A 261 -8.55 7.87 15.64
CA GLY A 261 -9.65 8.81 15.86
C GLY A 261 -9.53 9.58 17.19
N SER A 262 -10.01 10.81 17.21
CA SER A 262 -9.89 11.74 18.34
C SER A 262 -10.54 11.24 19.64
N ASP A 263 -11.49 10.31 19.55
CA ASP A 263 -12.19 9.73 20.71
C ASP A 263 -11.52 8.47 21.27
N GLY A 264 -10.38 8.08 20.70
CA GLY A 264 -9.52 7.06 21.29
C GLY A 264 -8.71 7.61 22.47
N THR A 265 -7.81 6.77 22.99
CA THR A 265 -6.83 7.15 24.02
C THR A 265 -5.41 6.97 23.49
N TYR A 266 -4.73 5.88 23.86
CA TYR A 266 -3.45 5.47 23.31
C TYR A 266 -3.39 3.95 23.22
N PHE A 267 -2.94 3.41 22.10
CA PHE A 267 -2.65 2.00 21.97
C PHE A 267 -1.14 1.75 21.81
N PHE A 268 -0.67 0.72 22.50
CA PHE A 268 0.66 0.16 22.31
C PHE A 268 0.61 -1.36 22.48
N ALA A 269 1.70 -2.01 22.09
CA ALA A 269 1.85 -3.45 22.18
C ALA A 269 1.51 -4.02 23.57
N PRO A 270 0.98 -5.24 23.66
CA PRO A 270 0.81 -6.22 22.57
C PRO A 270 -0.39 -5.97 21.65
N GLU A 271 -0.28 -6.45 20.40
CA GLU A 271 -1.29 -6.39 19.33
C GLU A 271 -2.48 -7.31 19.60
N ALA A 272 -3.56 -7.09 18.84
CA ALA A 272 -4.69 -8.01 18.75
C ALA A 272 -4.29 -9.29 17.98
N ILE A 273 -5.05 -10.36 18.22
CA ILE A 273 -5.02 -11.54 17.36
C ILE A 273 -5.82 -11.26 16.06
N PRO A 274 -5.49 -11.90 14.94
CA PRO A 274 -4.49 -12.95 14.77
C PRO A 274 -3.06 -12.43 14.58
N TYR A 275 -2.09 -13.26 14.93
CA TYR A 275 -0.70 -13.07 14.55
C TYR A 275 -0.41 -13.85 13.28
N ASN A 276 0.50 -13.35 12.45
CA ASN A 276 1.01 -14.16 11.36
C ASN A 276 1.71 -15.42 11.93
N PRO A 277 1.45 -16.63 11.38
CA PRO A 277 2.01 -17.87 11.90
C PRO A 277 3.53 -17.96 11.80
N HIS A 278 4.17 -17.08 11.02
CA HIS A 278 5.63 -16.99 10.89
C HIS A 278 6.28 -15.98 11.85
N LEU A 279 5.53 -15.36 12.76
CA LEU A 279 6.10 -14.56 13.85
C LEU A 279 6.55 -15.46 15.00
N ALA A 280 7.78 -15.28 15.48
CA ALA A 280 8.33 -16.14 16.52
C ALA A 280 7.69 -15.87 17.89
N GLU A 281 7.52 -16.93 18.69
CA GLU A 281 6.95 -16.85 20.04
C GLU A 281 7.77 -15.94 20.97
N ALA A 282 9.10 -15.95 20.83
CA ALA A 282 10.00 -15.09 21.60
C ALA A 282 9.73 -13.59 21.33
N GLN A 283 9.55 -13.20 20.07
CA GLN A 283 9.17 -11.83 19.69
C GLN A 283 7.83 -11.45 20.33
N ARG A 284 6.82 -12.32 20.19
CA ARG A 284 5.47 -12.11 20.76
C ARG A 284 5.50 -11.97 22.28
N SER A 285 6.36 -12.73 22.95
CA SER A 285 6.52 -12.67 24.41
C SER A 285 7.23 -11.39 24.85
N SER A 286 8.27 -10.96 24.13
CA SER A 286 9.05 -9.75 24.43
C SER A 286 8.25 -8.45 24.27
N LEU A 287 7.16 -8.43 23.48
CA LEU A 287 6.23 -7.30 23.42
C LEU A 287 5.65 -6.91 24.80
N GLN A 288 5.52 -7.87 25.73
CA GLN A 288 5.04 -7.57 27.08
C GLN A 288 5.99 -6.66 27.85
N LEU A 289 7.31 -6.72 27.59
CA LEU A 289 8.29 -5.86 28.26
C LEU A 289 8.06 -4.40 27.89
N PHE A 290 7.90 -4.12 26.59
CA PHE A 290 7.59 -2.79 26.08
C PHE A 290 6.23 -2.29 26.57
N GLY A 291 5.18 -3.11 26.44
CA GLY A 291 3.84 -2.74 26.89
C GLY A 291 3.79 -2.42 28.39
N ARG A 292 4.51 -3.18 29.22
CA ARG A 292 4.58 -2.94 30.68
C ARG A 292 5.35 -1.67 31.02
N ASN A 293 6.45 -1.36 30.32
CA ASN A 293 7.18 -0.13 30.59
C ASN A 293 6.41 1.11 30.11
N ASN A 294 5.75 1.03 28.94
CA ASN A 294 4.85 2.09 28.47
C ASN A 294 3.72 2.32 29.48
N ALA A 295 3.04 1.25 29.91
CA ALA A 295 2.01 1.31 30.94
C ALA A 295 2.50 1.96 32.25
N ARG A 296 3.72 1.63 32.71
CA ARG A 296 4.31 2.24 33.91
C ARG A 296 4.39 3.76 33.82
N TYR A 297 4.81 4.31 32.68
CA TYR A 297 4.83 5.76 32.48
C TYR A 297 3.45 6.34 32.32
N PHE A 298 2.56 5.66 31.61
CA PHE A 298 1.19 6.11 31.43
C PHE A 298 0.46 6.20 32.78
N ASP A 299 0.64 5.21 33.66
CA ASP A 299 0.13 5.22 35.03
C ASP A 299 0.73 6.39 35.84
N MET A 300 2.03 6.69 35.66
CA MET A 300 2.71 7.80 36.33
C MET A 300 2.15 9.17 35.89
N PHE A 301 1.89 9.35 34.60
CA PHE A 301 1.37 10.61 34.06
C PHE A 301 -0.17 10.70 34.07
N GLY A 302 -0.87 9.61 34.36
CA GLY A 302 -2.33 9.53 34.35
C GLY A 302 -2.94 9.49 32.94
N PHE A 303 -2.26 8.83 31.99
CA PHE A 303 -2.74 8.65 30.62
C PHE A 303 -3.52 7.35 30.48
N ASP A 304 -4.70 7.40 29.89
CA ASP A 304 -5.44 6.19 29.53
C ASP A 304 -4.79 5.50 28.33
N TYR A 305 -4.80 4.17 28.34
CA TYR A 305 -4.30 3.35 27.25
C TYR A 305 -5.08 2.03 27.12
N PHE A 306 -4.90 1.36 25.99
CA PHE A 306 -5.39 0.00 25.75
C PHE A 306 -4.38 -0.84 24.96
N THR A 307 -4.56 -2.17 24.98
CA THR A 307 -3.70 -3.17 24.30
C THR A 307 -4.58 -4.34 23.86
N ARG A 308 -4.13 -5.19 22.93
CA ARG A 308 -4.82 -6.42 22.47
C ARG A 308 -6.14 -6.23 21.73
N GLU A 309 -6.43 -5.02 21.27
CA GLU A 309 -7.66 -4.70 20.56
C GLU A 309 -7.35 -3.96 19.25
N VAL A 310 -8.22 -4.12 18.24
CA VAL A 310 -8.24 -3.43 16.95
C VAL A 310 -7.07 -3.74 16.00
N TYR A 311 -5.83 -3.54 16.43
CA TYR A 311 -4.66 -3.59 15.55
C TYR A 311 -4.00 -4.96 15.64
N ASP A 312 -4.11 -5.77 14.58
CA ASP A 312 -3.51 -7.11 14.48
C ASP A 312 -2.08 -7.10 13.93
N ALA A 313 -1.44 -8.27 13.93
CA ALA A 313 -0.12 -8.50 13.35
C ALA A 313 -0.14 -9.64 12.32
N PHE A 314 -1.25 -9.77 11.57
CA PHE A 314 -1.44 -10.86 10.60
C PHE A 314 -0.87 -10.52 9.22
N TYR A 315 -1.27 -9.39 8.65
CA TYR A 315 -0.82 -8.97 7.33
C TYR A 315 0.65 -8.48 7.37
N PRO A 316 1.52 -8.94 6.45
CA PRO A 316 2.94 -8.59 6.47
C PRO A 316 3.25 -7.19 5.93
N GLY A 317 2.27 -6.49 5.35
CA GLY A 317 2.49 -5.18 4.75
C GLY A 317 2.44 -4.00 5.71
N TYR A 318 2.16 -4.21 7.00
CA TYR A 318 2.30 -3.15 8.01
C TYR A 318 3.78 -2.88 8.30
N GLY A 319 4.09 -1.65 8.71
CA GLY A 319 5.42 -1.21 9.08
C GLY A 319 5.96 -1.87 10.34
N ALA A 320 5.09 -2.27 11.27
CA ALA A 320 5.50 -3.13 12.38
C ALA A 320 5.67 -4.61 11.96
N SER A 321 4.95 -5.08 10.93
CA SER A 321 5.05 -6.48 10.51
C SER A 321 6.37 -6.76 9.76
N TRP A 322 6.74 -5.92 8.80
CA TRP A 322 7.90 -6.18 7.93
C TRP A 322 9.22 -6.37 8.70
N PRO A 323 9.60 -5.51 9.67
CA PRO A 323 10.85 -5.67 10.43
C PRO A 323 10.85 -6.93 11.31
N SER A 324 9.68 -7.38 11.76
CA SER A 324 9.56 -8.60 12.56
C SER A 324 10.07 -9.84 11.82
N TYR A 325 10.00 -9.87 10.49
CA TYR A 325 10.52 -10.98 9.69
C TYR A 325 12.06 -10.99 9.56
N PHE A 326 12.73 -9.99 10.10
CA PHE A 326 14.20 -9.91 10.19
C PHE A 326 14.71 -10.08 11.62
N GLY A 327 13.83 -10.39 12.58
CA GLY A 327 14.17 -10.64 13.98
C GLY A 327 13.92 -9.46 14.93
N SER A 328 13.39 -8.33 14.43
CA SER A 328 13.04 -7.19 15.28
C SER A 328 11.83 -7.48 16.17
N ILE A 329 11.78 -6.89 17.36
CA ILE A 329 10.54 -6.75 18.14
C ILE A 329 9.91 -5.44 17.69
N ALA A 330 8.95 -5.52 16.79
CA ALA A 330 8.38 -4.36 16.13
C ALA A 330 6.94 -4.10 16.58
N MET A 331 6.57 -2.84 16.73
CA MET A 331 5.34 -2.41 17.40
C MET A 331 4.68 -1.24 16.67
N THR A 332 3.36 -1.27 16.61
CA THR A 332 2.53 -0.12 16.21
C THR A 332 2.06 0.62 17.45
N TYR A 333 2.25 1.95 17.50
CA TYR A 333 1.68 2.81 18.53
C TYR A 333 0.67 3.76 17.93
N GLU A 334 -0.51 3.89 18.54
CA GLU A 334 -1.60 4.72 18.03
C GLU A 334 -2.00 5.73 19.10
N GLN A 335 -1.90 7.02 18.80
CA GLN A 335 -2.31 8.11 19.70
C GLN A 335 -3.66 8.69 19.24
N ALA A 336 -4.54 9.08 20.16
CA ALA A 336 -5.71 9.87 19.79
C ALA A 336 -5.29 11.17 19.05
N SER A 337 -5.74 11.34 17.81
CA SER A 337 -5.36 12.49 17.01
C SER A 337 -6.22 13.71 17.33
N SER A 338 -5.60 14.88 17.49
CA SER A 338 -6.34 16.15 17.47
C SER A 338 -6.69 16.63 16.06
N ARG A 339 -6.00 16.16 15.00
CA ARG A 339 -6.14 16.63 13.59
C ARG A 339 -6.33 18.16 13.50
N GLY A 340 -5.48 18.88 14.21
CA GLY A 340 -5.60 20.31 14.50
C GLY A 340 -4.91 20.62 15.82
N LEU A 341 -4.94 21.88 16.28
CA LEU A 341 -4.29 22.25 17.55
C LEU A 341 -5.12 21.87 18.79
N VAL A 342 -6.42 21.71 18.63
CA VAL A 342 -7.37 21.25 19.66
C VAL A 342 -8.57 20.61 18.98
N VAL A 343 -9.21 19.61 19.59
CA VAL A 343 -10.50 19.07 19.13
C VAL A 343 -11.36 18.70 20.33
N ARG A 344 -12.67 18.96 20.26
CA ARG A 344 -13.64 18.51 21.26
C ARG A 344 -13.91 17.01 21.07
N GLN A 345 -13.68 16.22 22.11
CA GLN A 345 -14.06 14.80 22.17
C GLN A 345 -15.56 14.63 22.49
N TYR A 346 -16.15 13.47 22.18
CA TYR A 346 -17.59 13.24 22.42
C TYR A 346 -17.99 13.26 23.90
N ASP A 347 -17.06 13.03 24.81
CA ASP A 347 -17.27 13.16 26.26
C ASP A 347 -17.31 14.63 26.74
N GLY A 348 -17.03 15.58 25.85
CA GLY A 348 -16.98 17.01 26.14
C GLY A 348 -15.62 17.51 26.63
N ASN A 349 -14.54 16.72 26.58
CA ASN A 349 -13.16 17.17 26.86
C ASN A 349 -12.47 17.73 25.60
N ASP A 350 -11.43 18.54 25.79
CA ASP A 350 -10.62 19.10 24.70
C ASP A 350 -9.32 18.32 24.63
N LEU A 351 -9.09 17.65 23.51
CA LEU A 351 -7.82 17.01 23.22
C LEU A 351 -6.91 18.04 22.54
N HIS A 352 -5.90 18.50 23.26
CA HIS A 352 -4.91 19.43 22.73
C HIS A 352 -3.77 18.69 22.02
N TYR A 353 -3.30 19.25 20.92
CA TYR A 353 -2.18 18.72 20.13
C TYR A 353 -0.92 18.45 20.96
N ARG A 354 -0.56 19.38 21.85
CA ARG A 354 0.58 19.22 22.79
C ARG A 354 0.49 17.99 23.71
N TYR A 355 -0.72 17.51 24.02
CA TYR A 355 -0.89 16.28 24.81
C TYR A 355 -0.54 15.04 23.98
N ALA A 356 -1.01 14.98 22.73
CA ALA A 356 -0.66 13.92 21.79
C ALA A 356 0.86 13.86 21.55
N VAL A 357 1.50 15.03 21.38
CA VAL A 357 2.96 15.16 21.25
C VAL A 357 3.68 14.59 22.47
N ARG A 358 3.24 14.96 23.69
CA ARG A 358 3.83 14.46 24.93
C ARG A 358 3.71 12.93 25.05
N ASN A 359 2.55 12.36 24.72
CA ASN A 359 2.32 10.93 24.86
C ASN A 359 3.24 10.10 23.96
N HIS A 360 3.39 10.47 22.68
CA HIS A 360 4.37 9.83 21.79
C HIS A 360 5.81 10.02 22.27
N PHE A 361 6.15 11.20 22.79
CA PHE A 361 7.48 11.45 23.35
C PHE A 361 7.77 10.51 24.54
N VAL A 362 6.79 10.33 25.43
CA VAL A 362 6.89 9.44 26.59
C VAL A 362 7.08 7.97 26.16
N THR A 363 6.27 7.46 25.23
CA THR A 363 6.43 6.07 24.74
C THR A 363 7.74 5.86 23.98
N SER A 364 8.24 6.88 23.28
CA SER A 364 9.53 6.82 22.60
C SER A 364 10.69 6.64 23.58
N LEU A 365 10.70 7.40 24.68
CA LEU A 365 11.71 7.24 25.74
C LEU A 365 11.58 5.91 26.47
N ALA A 366 10.34 5.51 26.81
CA ALA A 366 10.07 4.24 27.47
C ALA A 366 10.53 3.03 26.63
N THR A 367 10.36 3.11 25.31
CA THR A 367 10.85 2.09 24.37
C THR A 367 12.38 2.01 24.40
N ALA A 368 13.06 3.15 24.27
CA ALA A 368 14.53 3.18 24.29
C ALA A 368 15.09 2.68 25.63
N GLU A 369 14.45 3.02 26.75
CA GLU A 369 14.79 2.51 28.08
C GLU A 369 14.65 0.99 28.14
N THR A 370 13.52 0.43 27.65
CA THR A 370 13.31 -1.03 27.65
C THR A 370 14.38 -1.77 26.87
N VAL A 371 14.81 -1.23 25.71
CA VAL A 371 15.92 -1.81 24.94
C VAL A 371 17.24 -1.71 25.70
N SER A 372 17.53 -0.56 26.30
CA SER A 372 18.75 -0.37 27.09
C SER A 372 18.86 -1.37 28.24
N GLU A 373 17.79 -1.56 29.01
CA GLU A 373 17.75 -2.48 30.16
C GLU A 373 17.85 -3.96 29.75
N ASN A 374 17.46 -4.29 28.52
CA ASN A 374 17.39 -5.67 28.00
C ASN A 374 18.33 -5.90 26.81
N ARG A 375 19.39 -5.08 26.65
CA ARG A 375 20.30 -5.05 25.49
C ARG A 375 20.78 -6.44 25.06
N GLN A 376 21.39 -7.18 25.99
CA GLN A 376 21.94 -8.52 25.70
C GLN A 376 20.84 -9.50 25.30
N LYS A 377 19.69 -9.46 25.97
CA LYS A 377 18.54 -10.32 25.66
C LYS A 377 18.06 -10.10 24.23
N PHE A 378 17.86 -8.86 23.81
CA PHE A 378 17.33 -8.57 22.47
C PHE A 378 18.33 -8.88 21.35
N LEU A 379 19.63 -8.68 21.58
CA LEU A 379 20.67 -9.12 20.66
C LEU A 379 20.75 -10.65 20.54
N GLN A 380 20.59 -11.36 21.66
CA GLN A 380 20.53 -12.83 21.69
C GLN A 380 19.29 -13.34 20.93
N GLU A 381 18.10 -12.82 21.22
CA GLU A 381 16.86 -13.21 20.53
C GLU A 381 16.93 -12.94 19.03
N PHE A 382 17.56 -11.84 18.60
CA PHE A 382 17.77 -11.54 17.20
C PHE A 382 18.65 -12.62 16.50
N TYR A 383 19.77 -13.00 17.10
CA TYR A 383 20.65 -14.05 16.56
C TYR A 383 19.96 -15.42 16.54
N GLU A 384 19.30 -15.79 17.64
CA GLU A 384 18.54 -17.06 17.75
C GLU A 384 17.37 -17.12 16.76
N TYR A 385 16.68 -16.00 16.52
CA TYR A 385 15.64 -15.91 15.50
C TYR A 385 16.20 -16.31 14.12
N ARG A 386 17.36 -15.77 13.73
CA ARG A 386 17.98 -16.06 12.43
C ARG A 386 18.52 -17.49 12.36
N ALA A 387 19.11 -17.99 13.44
CA ALA A 387 19.64 -19.35 13.50
C ALA A 387 18.53 -20.39 13.35
N SER A 388 17.47 -20.25 14.15
CA SER A 388 16.30 -21.14 14.08
C SER A 388 15.57 -21.04 12.73
N ALA A 389 15.55 -19.88 12.08
CA ALA A 389 14.97 -19.74 10.74
C ALA A 389 15.73 -20.58 9.69
N ILE A 390 17.06 -20.67 9.78
CA ILE A 390 17.88 -21.53 8.91
C ILE A 390 17.58 -23.00 9.19
N GLU A 391 17.59 -23.41 10.47
CA GLU A 391 17.29 -24.80 10.89
C GLU A 391 15.91 -25.24 10.37
N GLU A 392 14.88 -24.40 10.55
CA GLU A 392 13.54 -24.66 10.01
C GLU A 392 13.57 -24.84 8.48
N GLY A 393 14.34 -24.04 7.75
CA GLY A 393 14.49 -24.16 6.29
C GLY A 393 15.20 -25.43 5.83
N GLU A 394 16.06 -26.00 6.66
CA GLU A 394 16.72 -27.29 6.41
C GLU A 394 15.82 -28.49 6.70
N ASP A 395 14.94 -28.37 7.70
CA ASP A 395 14.18 -29.49 8.26
C ASP A 395 12.73 -29.59 7.76
N GLU A 396 12.04 -28.48 7.53
CA GLU A 396 10.62 -28.44 7.12
C GLU A 396 10.37 -29.05 5.72
N ASP A 397 9.08 -29.23 5.40
CA ASP A 397 8.63 -29.86 4.15
C ASP A 397 8.86 -28.98 2.91
N ILE A 398 8.96 -27.65 3.07
CA ILE A 398 9.20 -26.71 1.97
C ILE A 398 10.60 -26.12 2.12
N ARG A 399 11.55 -26.73 1.39
CA ARG A 399 12.99 -26.41 1.43
C ARG A 399 13.44 -25.49 0.30
N ALA A 400 12.64 -25.37 -0.74
CA ALA A 400 12.87 -24.47 -1.85
C ALA A 400 11.57 -24.12 -2.59
N TYR A 401 11.54 -22.91 -3.15
CA TYR A 401 10.61 -22.50 -4.19
C TYR A 401 11.36 -22.41 -5.52
N ILE A 402 10.73 -22.82 -6.60
CA ILE A 402 11.29 -22.79 -7.94
C ILE A 402 10.32 -22.01 -8.84
N LEU A 403 10.80 -20.93 -9.45
CA LEU A 403 10.06 -20.22 -10.50
C LEU A 403 10.54 -20.79 -11.84
N PRO A 404 9.75 -21.66 -12.51
CA PRO A 404 10.14 -22.22 -13.79
C PRO A 404 10.24 -21.14 -14.87
N VAL A 405 10.92 -21.47 -15.97
CA VAL A 405 10.86 -20.63 -17.17
C VAL A 405 9.43 -20.68 -17.72
N GLN A 406 8.80 -19.51 -17.87
CA GLN A 406 7.37 -19.40 -18.17
C GLN A 406 7.09 -18.32 -19.22
N ALA A 407 5.86 -18.27 -19.72
CA ALA A 407 5.46 -17.34 -20.78
C ALA A 407 5.68 -15.86 -20.38
N ASP A 408 5.24 -15.46 -19.18
CA ASP A 408 5.58 -14.15 -18.61
C ASP A 408 6.84 -14.24 -17.75
N GLN A 409 7.98 -14.45 -18.41
CA GLN A 409 9.28 -14.45 -17.76
C GLN A 409 9.60 -13.09 -17.11
N ALA A 410 9.01 -11.99 -17.60
CA ALA A 410 9.26 -10.66 -17.05
C ALA A 410 8.64 -10.51 -15.65
N ALA A 411 7.48 -11.10 -15.39
CA ALA A 411 6.89 -11.18 -14.06
C ALA A 411 7.77 -11.99 -13.10
N ALA A 412 8.29 -13.15 -13.52
CA ALA A 412 9.23 -13.94 -12.72
C ALA A 412 10.53 -13.19 -12.42
N ASN A 413 11.08 -12.48 -13.40
CA ASN A 413 12.28 -11.64 -13.21
C ASN A 413 12.01 -10.50 -12.21
N LYS A 414 10.84 -9.84 -12.29
CA LYS A 414 10.45 -8.80 -11.34
C LYS A 414 10.30 -9.37 -9.93
N LEU A 415 9.66 -10.53 -9.78
CA LEU A 415 9.54 -11.21 -8.49
C LEU A 415 10.91 -11.55 -7.90
N ALA A 416 11.79 -12.17 -8.69
CA ALA A 416 13.16 -12.49 -8.26
C ALA A 416 13.94 -11.24 -7.80
N GLY A 417 13.86 -10.14 -8.55
CA GLY A 417 14.50 -8.87 -8.17
C GLY A 417 13.87 -8.24 -6.91
N LEU A 418 12.55 -8.33 -6.74
CA LEU A 418 11.84 -7.81 -5.57
C LEU A 418 12.18 -8.58 -4.29
N LEU A 419 12.30 -9.91 -4.38
CA LEU A 419 12.78 -10.74 -3.26
C LEU A 419 14.23 -10.38 -2.92
N SER A 420 15.10 -10.26 -3.94
CA SER A 420 16.52 -9.91 -3.74
C SER A 420 16.71 -8.52 -3.09
N ARG A 421 15.80 -7.57 -3.34
CA ARG A 421 15.79 -6.25 -2.66
C ARG A 421 15.53 -6.34 -1.16
N GLN A 422 14.99 -7.44 -0.70
CA GLN A 422 14.51 -7.64 0.67
C GLN A 422 15.34 -8.70 1.41
N ASP A 423 16.64 -8.79 1.08
CA ASP A 423 17.58 -9.69 1.76
C ASP A 423 17.19 -11.18 1.64
N ILE A 424 16.58 -11.55 0.50
CA ILE A 424 16.33 -12.94 0.12
C ILE A 424 17.31 -13.32 -0.98
N GLU A 425 18.12 -14.34 -0.73
CA GLU A 425 19.02 -14.94 -1.72
C GLU A 425 18.17 -15.69 -2.77
N VAL A 426 18.15 -15.14 -3.99
CA VAL A 426 17.54 -15.78 -5.16
C VAL A 426 18.64 -16.21 -6.12
N GLN A 427 18.54 -17.44 -6.62
CA GLN A 427 19.50 -18.05 -7.53
C GLN A 427 18.88 -18.25 -8.92
N ARG A 428 19.64 -18.02 -9.99
CA ARG A 428 19.25 -18.30 -11.37
C ARG A 428 20.02 -19.50 -11.90
N ALA A 429 19.32 -20.47 -12.48
CA ALA A 429 19.93 -21.66 -13.07
C ALA A 429 20.68 -21.32 -14.37
N LEU A 430 21.97 -21.70 -14.45
CA LEU A 430 22.81 -21.55 -15.65
C LEU A 430 22.72 -22.77 -16.58
N SER A 431 22.30 -23.91 -16.04
CA SER A 431 22.09 -25.16 -16.75
C SER A 431 20.80 -25.83 -16.29
N SER A 432 20.26 -26.75 -17.07
CA SER A 432 19.09 -27.53 -16.67
C SER A 432 19.38 -28.35 -15.41
N PHE A 433 18.41 -28.46 -14.50
CA PHE A 433 18.52 -29.26 -13.27
C PHE A 433 17.23 -30.03 -12.99
N ASN A 434 17.27 -31.04 -12.12
CA ASN A 434 16.10 -31.83 -11.73
C ASN A 434 15.82 -31.70 -10.24
N ALA A 435 14.59 -31.35 -9.89
CA ALA A 435 14.16 -31.19 -8.50
C ALA A 435 12.74 -31.73 -8.33
N CYS A 436 12.50 -32.45 -7.23
CA CYS A 436 11.17 -32.92 -6.81
C CYS A 436 10.31 -33.63 -7.89
N GLY A 437 10.94 -34.31 -8.85
CA GLY A 437 10.24 -35.06 -9.90
C GLY A 437 10.15 -34.32 -11.24
N GLU A 438 10.49 -33.03 -11.26
CA GLU A 438 10.41 -32.16 -12.43
C GLU A 438 11.80 -31.77 -12.97
N SER A 439 11.83 -31.33 -14.23
CA SER A 439 13.03 -30.87 -14.92
C SER A 439 12.92 -29.40 -15.30
N TYR A 440 13.87 -28.60 -14.84
CA TYR A 440 13.86 -27.15 -14.99
C TYR A 440 14.90 -26.70 -16.02
N GLN A 441 14.52 -25.74 -16.85
CA GLN A 441 15.37 -25.16 -17.90
C GLN A 441 16.34 -24.11 -17.33
N PRO A 442 17.48 -23.83 -18.01
CA PRO A 442 18.30 -22.66 -17.71
C PRO A 442 17.45 -21.38 -17.70
N GLY A 443 17.68 -20.51 -16.73
CA GLY A 443 16.92 -19.29 -16.49
C GLY A 443 15.84 -19.40 -15.42
N ALA A 444 15.48 -20.62 -14.97
CA ALA A 444 14.61 -20.81 -13.81
C ALA A 444 15.24 -20.21 -12.54
N TYR A 445 14.40 -19.70 -11.64
CA TYR A 445 14.84 -19.17 -10.35
C TYR A 445 14.66 -20.19 -9.24
N LEU A 446 15.59 -20.23 -8.30
CA LEU A 446 15.60 -21.05 -7.11
C LEU A 446 15.70 -20.14 -5.89
N ILE A 447 14.75 -20.29 -4.97
CA ILE A 447 14.75 -19.61 -3.67
C ILE A 447 14.81 -20.71 -2.61
N ARG A 448 15.96 -20.88 -1.98
CA ARG A 448 16.12 -21.86 -0.91
C ARG A 448 15.61 -21.28 0.41
N THR A 449 15.06 -22.10 1.29
CA THR A 449 14.58 -21.63 2.60
C THR A 449 15.64 -21.77 3.69
N ASP A 450 16.77 -22.44 3.46
CA ASP A 450 17.90 -22.56 4.41
C ASP A 450 18.79 -21.29 4.46
N GLN A 451 18.14 -20.16 4.70
CA GLN A 451 18.77 -18.84 4.79
C GLN A 451 18.08 -18.00 5.89
N PRO A 452 18.74 -16.95 6.42
CA PRO A 452 18.23 -16.17 7.55
C PRO A 452 16.84 -15.55 7.35
N SER A 453 16.41 -15.38 6.09
CA SER A 453 15.12 -14.78 5.71
C SER A 453 13.99 -15.80 5.51
N LYS A 454 14.19 -17.08 5.89
CA LYS A 454 13.22 -18.19 5.73
C LYS A 454 11.77 -17.80 6.03
N ARG A 455 11.52 -17.23 7.21
CA ARG A 455 10.16 -16.89 7.66
C ARG A 455 9.51 -15.85 6.75
N PHE A 456 10.28 -14.86 6.28
CA PHE A 456 9.79 -13.89 5.30
C PHE A 456 9.52 -14.52 3.93
N ILE A 457 10.38 -15.44 3.48
CA ILE A 457 10.18 -16.19 2.23
C ILE A 457 8.85 -16.94 2.27
N ARG A 458 8.59 -17.70 3.35
CA ARG A 458 7.32 -18.43 3.55
C ARG A 458 6.15 -17.46 3.53
N THR A 459 6.22 -16.37 4.30
CA THR A 459 5.19 -15.32 4.33
C THR A 459 4.88 -14.73 2.96
N LEU A 460 5.87 -14.49 2.08
CA LEU A 460 5.64 -13.86 0.79
C LEU A 460 5.27 -14.83 -0.34
N LEU A 461 5.72 -16.09 -0.27
CA LEU A 461 5.61 -17.06 -1.36
C LEU A 461 4.58 -18.16 -1.13
N ASP A 462 4.19 -18.44 0.11
CA ASP A 462 3.13 -19.42 0.36
C ASP A 462 1.82 -18.99 -0.32
N SER A 463 1.11 -19.98 -0.86
CA SER A 463 -0.21 -19.76 -1.42
C SER A 463 -1.24 -19.55 -0.32
N GLU A 464 -1.01 -20.10 0.88
CA GLU A 464 -1.93 -20.03 2.01
C GLU A 464 -1.19 -19.68 3.29
N VAL A 465 -1.69 -18.68 4.01
CA VAL A 465 -1.26 -18.33 5.36
C VAL A 465 -2.49 -18.43 6.26
N GLY A 466 -2.51 -19.43 7.13
CA GLY A 466 -3.68 -19.73 7.96
C GLY A 466 -3.83 -18.77 9.15
N MET A 467 -5.09 -18.49 9.51
CA MET A 467 -5.46 -17.94 10.81
C MET A 467 -5.83 -19.07 11.77
N GLU A 468 -5.68 -18.82 13.07
CA GLU A 468 -6.04 -19.78 14.12
C GLU A 468 -7.54 -20.16 14.05
N GLU A 469 -7.86 -21.44 14.24
CA GLU A 469 -9.24 -21.96 14.13
C GLU A 469 -10.19 -21.29 15.12
N ASP A 470 -9.76 -21.09 16.37
CA ASP A 470 -10.56 -20.42 17.40
C ASP A 470 -10.88 -18.96 17.05
N PHE A 471 -9.96 -18.27 16.35
CA PHE A 471 -10.20 -16.91 15.88
C PHE A 471 -11.27 -16.89 14.78
N LEU A 472 -11.19 -17.80 13.81
CA LEU A 472 -12.18 -17.91 12.74
C LEU A 472 -13.57 -18.30 13.27
N ALA A 473 -13.63 -19.22 14.22
CA ALA A 473 -14.88 -19.62 14.89
C ALA A 473 -15.54 -18.43 15.61
N GLU A 474 -14.74 -17.55 16.23
CA GLU A 474 -15.24 -16.31 16.82
C GLU A 474 -15.78 -15.34 15.75
N GLN A 475 -15.13 -15.23 14.58
CA GLN A 475 -15.62 -14.37 13.51
C GLN A 475 -16.98 -14.83 12.96
N GLU A 476 -17.17 -16.13 12.77
CA GLU A 476 -18.49 -16.67 12.39
C GLU A 476 -19.55 -16.39 13.46
N ARG A 477 -19.23 -16.61 14.75
CA ARG A 477 -20.16 -16.29 15.85
C ARG A 477 -20.54 -14.81 15.89
N ARG A 478 -19.60 -13.92 15.60
CA ARG A 478 -19.85 -12.46 15.54
C ARG A 478 -20.75 -12.12 14.35
N ARG A 479 -20.44 -12.66 13.18
CA ARG A 479 -21.22 -12.52 11.96
C ARG A 479 -22.67 -12.99 12.14
N GLU A 480 -22.90 -14.16 12.72
CA GLU A 480 -24.25 -14.69 13.05
C GLU A 480 -25.05 -13.76 13.95
N ARG A 481 -24.38 -12.90 14.72
CA ARG A 481 -24.99 -11.93 15.66
C ARG A 481 -24.99 -10.51 15.11
N ASN A 482 -24.69 -10.32 13.83
CA ASN A 482 -24.54 -9.02 13.18
C ASN A 482 -23.55 -8.09 13.92
N LEU A 483 -22.51 -8.68 14.49
CA LEU A 483 -21.36 -7.96 15.03
C LEU A 483 -20.28 -7.87 13.95
N PRO A 484 -19.54 -6.75 13.86
CA PRO A 484 -18.39 -6.66 12.96
C PRO A 484 -17.35 -7.73 13.29
N ASP A 485 -16.78 -8.35 12.26
CA ASP A 485 -15.59 -9.19 12.41
C ASP A 485 -14.38 -8.35 12.85
N GLU A 486 -13.36 -9.04 13.35
CA GLU A 486 -12.13 -8.47 13.90
C GLU A 486 -10.94 -8.61 12.93
N ILE A 487 -11.19 -8.87 11.65
CA ILE A 487 -10.14 -8.94 10.63
C ILE A 487 -9.76 -7.50 10.25
N TYR A 488 -8.54 -7.09 10.57
CA TYR A 488 -8.16 -5.67 10.47
C TYR A 488 -7.89 -5.20 9.03
N ASP A 489 -7.34 -6.05 8.15
CA ASP A 489 -7.00 -5.67 6.76
C ASP A 489 -7.39 -6.71 5.70
N VAL A 490 -6.45 -7.58 5.31
CA VAL A 490 -6.68 -8.62 4.30
C VAL A 490 -6.31 -9.99 4.85
N THR A 491 -7.05 -11.01 4.42
CA THR A 491 -6.79 -12.40 4.80
C THR A 491 -5.86 -13.11 3.82
N ALA A 492 -5.62 -12.55 2.63
CA ALA A 492 -4.80 -13.16 1.58
C ALA A 492 -3.74 -12.23 1.00
N TRP A 493 -2.55 -12.79 0.81
CA TRP A 493 -1.48 -12.28 -0.04
C TRP A 493 -0.62 -13.46 -0.48
N SER A 494 -0.01 -13.37 -1.64
CA SER A 494 1.02 -14.29 -2.12
C SER A 494 1.63 -13.65 -3.36
N LEU A 495 2.92 -13.31 -3.34
CA LEU A 495 3.55 -12.61 -4.47
C LEU A 495 3.43 -13.41 -5.77
N PRO A 496 3.68 -14.74 -5.80
CA PRO A 496 3.42 -15.55 -6.99
C PRO A 496 2.00 -15.42 -7.52
N LEU A 497 0.98 -15.56 -6.67
CA LEU A 497 -0.42 -15.45 -7.10
C LEU A 497 -0.75 -14.04 -7.60
N MET A 498 -0.39 -13.00 -6.86
CA MET A 498 -0.69 -11.60 -7.21
C MET A 498 0.01 -11.14 -8.50
N MET A 499 1.17 -11.73 -8.82
CA MET A 499 1.91 -11.49 -10.05
C MET A 499 1.59 -12.51 -11.15
N ASN A 500 0.73 -13.49 -10.87
CA ASN A 500 0.39 -14.61 -11.74
C ASN A 500 1.61 -15.39 -12.27
N VAL A 501 2.58 -15.61 -11.39
CA VAL A 501 3.82 -16.35 -11.63
C VAL A 501 3.66 -17.79 -11.14
N GLU A 502 3.97 -18.76 -12.00
CA GLU A 502 4.01 -20.17 -11.62
C GLU A 502 5.15 -20.41 -10.63
N THR A 503 4.91 -21.24 -9.63
CA THR A 503 5.88 -21.55 -8.59
C THR A 503 5.69 -22.97 -8.11
N ASP A 504 6.76 -23.75 -8.14
CA ASP A 504 6.81 -25.08 -7.58
C ASP A 504 7.47 -25.05 -6.20
N ILE A 505 7.02 -25.93 -5.31
CA ILE A 505 7.65 -26.19 -4.01
C ILE A 505 8.46 -27.47 -4.08
N CYS A 506 9.57 -27.52 -3.34
CA CYS A 506 10.41 -28.70 -3.28
C CYS A 506 10.87 -29.00 -1.85
N GLY A 507 10.63 -30.23 -1.39
CA GLY A 507 11.06 -30.73 -0.07
C GLY A 507 12.51 -31.18 0.01
N ARG A 508 13.34 -30.77 -0.95
CA ARG A 508 14.81 -30.94 -0.92
C ARG A 508 15.47 -29.72 -1.52
N ILE A 509 16.68 -29.42 -1.09
CA ILE A 509 17.50 -28.36 -1.70
C ILE A 509 18.00 -28.85 -3.07
N PRO A 510 17.62 -28.20 -4.17
CA PRO A 510 18.14 -28.55 -5.49
C PRO A 510 19.63 -28.27 -5.61
N SER A 511 20.34 -29.07 -6.40
CA SER A 511 21.76 -28.85 -6.76
C SER A 511 21.89 -28.63 -8.26
N GLY A 512 22.85 -27.81 -8.66
CA GLY A 512 23.00 -27.36 -10.03
C GLY A 512 24.01 -26.21 -10.13
N ASP A 513 24.21 -25.73 -11.36
CA ASP A 513 24.99 -24.53 -11.62
C ASP A 513 24.06 -23.31 -11.52
N PHE A 514 24.33 -22.45 -10.53
CA PHE A 514 23.47 -21.33 -10.17
C PHE A 514 24.30 -20.07 -9.92
N GLU A 515 23.72 -18.91 -10.21
CA GLU A 515 24.27 -17.60 -9.85
C GLU A 515 23.26 -16.77 -9.03
N LEU A 516 23.74 -15.86 -8.19
CA LEU A 516 22.86 -14.97 -7.44
C LEU A 516 22.22 -13.90 -8.34
N VAL A 517 20.96 -13.61 -8.08
CA VAL A 517 20.18 -12.58 -8.77
C VAL A 517 20.39 -11.22 -8.10
N GLY A 518 20.48 -10.16 -8.92
CA GLY A 518 20.55 -8.79 -8.43
C GLY A 518 19.18 -8.19 -8.09
N THR A 519 19.16 -6.91 -7.74
CA THR A 519 17.95 -6.18 -7.31
C THR A 519 17.19 -5.49 -8.45
N ASP A 520 17.57 -5.73 -9.71
CA ASP A 520 16.91 -5.12 -10.87
C ASP A 520 15.56 -5.76 -11.16
N LEU A 521 14.49 -4.94 -11.16
CA LEU A 521 13.12 -5.40 -11.46
C LEU A 521 12.82 -5.51 -12.96
N VAL A 522 13.64 -4.87 -13.80
CA VAL A 522 13.50 -4.88 -15.25
C VAL A 522 14.84 -5.26 -15.84
N GLN A 523 14.85 -6.35 -16.59
CA GLN A 523 16.01 -6.81 -17.33
C GLN A 523 16.00 -6.18 -18.74
N PRO A 524 17.15 -5.80 -19.30
CA PRO A 524 17.21 -5.25 -20.66
C PRO A 524 16.68 -6.24 -21.70
N GLY A 525 15.86 -5.74 -22.63
CA GLY A 525 15.32 -6.53 -23.73
C GLY A 525 16.30 -6.60 -24.91
N SER A 526 15.87 -7.26 -25.99
CA SER A 526 16.71 -7.49 -27.17
C SER A 526 15.93 -7.45 -28.47
N VAL A 527 16.66 -7.24 -29.58
CA VAL A 527 16.12 -7.35 -30.94
C VAL A 527 16.79 -8.52 -31.65
N ALA A 528 16.02 -9.57 -31.93
CA ALA A 528 16.45 -10.72 -32.72
C ALA A 528 16.28 -10.45 -34.23
N GLY A 529 17.14 -11.05 -35.06
CA GLY A 529 17.05 -10.93 -36.53
C GLY A 529 17.66 -9.66 -37.15
N GLY A 530 18.19 -8.74 -36.32
CA GLY A 530 18.90 -7.55 -36.78
C GLY A 530 17.98 -6.45 -37.33
N ARG A 531 18.23 -6.01 -38.58
CA ARG A 531 17.47 -4.92 -39.21
C ARG A 531 16.30 -5.50 -40.01
N ALA A 532 15.07 -5.17 -39.61
CA ALA A 532 13.88 -5.59 -40.33
C ALA A 532 13.80 -4.92 -41.73
N SER A 533 13.28 -5.65 -42.73
CA SER A 533 12.94 -5.08 -44.04
C SER A 533 11.43 -4.96 -44.27
N VAL A 534 10.62 -5.63 -43.45
CA VAL A 534 9.14 -5.59 -43.53
C VAL A 534 8.58 -5.00 -42.24
N SER A 535 8.80 -5.65 -41.09
CA SER A 535 8.24 -5.21 -39.82
C SER A 535 9.10 -5.62 -38.62
N TYR A 536 8.90 -4.94 -37.49
CA TYR A 536 9.28 -5.46 -36.18
C TYR A 536 8.05 -6.05 -35.49
N LEU A 537 8.20 -7.22 -34.86
CA LEU A 537 7.18 -7.89 -34.07
C LEU A 537 7.55 -7.85 -32.59
N VAL A 538 6.60 -7.48 -31.73
CA VAL A 538 6.76 -7.51 -30.27
C VAL A 538 5.70 -8.44 -29.70
N PRO A 539 6.06 -9.67 -29.26
CA PRO A 539 5.12 -10.57 -28.62
C PRO A 539 4.41 -9.89 -27.45
N TRP A 540 3.08 -10.04 -27.39
CA TRP A 540 2.25 -9.41 -26.37
C TRP A 540 2.01 -10.34 -25.18
N GLY A 541 1.55 -9.76 -24.07
CA GLY A 541 1.21 -10.51 -22.86
C GLY A 541 2.19 -10.36 -21.68
N SER A 542 3.03 -9.33 -21.70
CA SER A 542 3.93 -9.03 -20.58
C SER A 542 4.09 -7.53 -20.35
N ALA A 543 4.46 -7.13 -19.14
CA ALA A 543 4.66 -5.72 -18.80
C ALA A 543 5.68 -4.99 -19.71
N PRO A 544 6.80 -5.61 -20.14
CA PRO A 544 7.70 -4.99 -21.11
C PRO A 544 7.06 -4.66 -22.45
N ALA A 545 6.18 -5.53 -22.98
CA ALA A 545 5.49 -5.29 -24.24
C ALA A 545 4.52 -4.09 -24.14
N VAL A 546 3.83 -3.95 -23.00
CA VAL A 546 3.00 -2.78 -22.73
C VAL A 546 3.85 -1.51 -22.65
N ARG A 547 4.94 -1.51 -21.88
CA ARG A 547 5.87 -0.36 -21.80
C ARG A 547 6.41 0.03 -23.17
N PHE A 548 6.71 -0.97 -24.01
CA PHE A 548 7.12 -0.75 -25.39
C PHE A 548 6.02 -0.04 -26.19
N LEU A 549 4.78 -0.53 -26.15
CA LEU A 549 3.64 0.12 -26.82
C LEU A 549 3.48 1.57 -26.35
N ALA A 550 3.43 1.79 -25.03
CA ALA A 550 3.24 3.11 -24.44
C ALA A 550 4.28 4.12 -24.93
N ARG A 551 5.58 3.74 -24.89
CA ARG A 551 6.66 4.61 -25.37
C ARG A 551 6.66 4.79 -26.89
N ALA A 552 6.41 3.72 -27.63
CA ALA A 552 6.33 3.77 -29.10
C ALA A 552 5.24 4.75 -29.55
N LEU A 553 4.06 4.72 -28.92
CA LEU A 553 2.96 5.66 -29.22
C LEU A 553 3.32 7.10 -28.86
N ARG A 554 3.93 7.33 -27.69
CA ARG A 554 4.40 8.67 -27.26
C ARG A 554 5.48 9.26 -28.16
N GLU A 555 6.27 8.40 -28.81
CA GLU A 555 7.27 8.79 -29.81
C GLU A 555 6.70 8.87 -31.24
N GLY A 556 5.38 8.68 -31.40
CA GLY A 556 4.69 8.83 -32.67
C GLY A 556 4.89 7.67 -33.66
N LEU A 557 5.34 6.50 -33.19
CA LEU A 557 5.45 5.31 -34.04
C LEU A 557 4.06 4.77 -34.40
N ALA A 558 3.91 4.34 -35.65
CA ALA A 558 2.74 3.61 -36.11
C ALA A 558 2.85 2.16 -35.65
N VAL A 559 1.96 1.77 -34.73
CA VAL A 559 1.86 0.42 -34.20
C VAL A 559 0.47 -0.14 -34.52
N LYS A 560 0.41 -1.39 -34.96
CA LYS A 560 -0.82 -2.17 -35.07
C LYS A 560 -0.66 -3.49 -34.31
N SER A 561 -1.75 -4.19 -34.03
CA SER A 561 -1.67 -5.50 -33.37
C SER A 561 -2.75 -6.43 -33.87
N ASN A 562 -2.44 -7.72 -33.92
CA ASN A 562 -3.40 -8.76 -34.28
C ASN A 562 -4.24 -9.14 -33.05
N ASP A 563 -5.56 -9.25 -33.17
CA ASP A 563 -6.43 -9.75 -32.10
C ASP A 563 -6.31 -11.25 -31.87
N LYS A 564 -5.72 -11.99 -32.82
CA LYS A 564 -5.51 -13.44 -32.72
C LYS A 564 -4.04 -13.80 -32.84
N ALA A 565 -3.69 -14.98 -32.31
CA ALA A 565 -2.38 -15.56 -32.51
C ALA A 565 -2.11 -15.87 -33.99
N PHE A 566 -0.84 -15.87 -34.38
CA PHE A 566 -0.42 -16.18 -35.76
C PHE A 566 1.00 -16.74 -35.79
N THR A 567 1.37 -17.41 -36.89
CA THR A 567 2.71 -17.94 -37.12
C THR A 567 3.42 -17.22 -38.27
N ASN A 568 4.63 -16.73 -38.04
CA ASN A 568 5.49 -16.10 -39.05
C ASN A 568 6.94 -16.59 -38.93
N ILE A 569 7.53 -16.99 -40.06
CA ILE A 569 8.91 -17.52 -40.14
C ILE A 569 9.16 -18.67 -39.13
N GLY A 570 8.16 -19.54 -38.96
CA GLY A 570 8.23 -20.70 -38.07
C GLY A 570 8.13 -20.40 -36.57
N ASN A 571 7.90 -19.14 -36.18
CA ASN A 571 7.63 -18.74 -34.78
C ASN A 571 6.15 -18.42 -34.60
N GLU A 572 5.59 -18.85 -33.47
CA GLU A 572 4.25 -18.50 -33.03
C GLU A 572 4.27 -17.19 -32.25
N TYR A 573 3.28 -16.34 -32.50
CA TYR A 573 3.11 -15.06 -31.84
C TYR A 573 1.73 -15.01 -31.18
N PRO A 574 1.65 -14.66 -29.88
CA PRO A 574 0.38 -14.64 -29.16
C PRO A 574 -0.55 -13.54 -29.67
N ALA A 575 -1.84 -13.69 -29.36
CA ALA A 575 -2.83 -12.65 -29.56
C ALA A 575 -2.37 -11.33 -28.92
N GLY A 576 -2.56 -10.23 -29.63
CA GLY A 576 -2.14 -8.89 -29.23
C GLY A 576 -0.76 -8.49 -29.70
N THR A 577 0.04 -9.40 -30.29
CA THR A 577 1.40 -9.10 -30.79
C THR A 577 1.44 -7.81 -31.60
N LEU A 578 2.35 -6.91 -31.22
CA LEU A 578 2.53 -5.61 -31.87
C LEU A 578 3.31 -5.80 -33.17
N ILE A 579 2.91 -5.04 -34.18
CA ILE A 579 3.47 -5.05 -35.52
C ILE A 579 3.82 -3.60 -35.86
N LEU A 580 5.10 -3.34 -36.12
CA LEU A 580 5.62 -2.05 -36.56
C LEU A 580 6.16 -2.20 -37.97
N ASP A 581 5.33 -1.88 -38.97
CA ASP A 581 5.73 -1.95 -40.37
C ASP A 581 6.75 -0.85 -40.69
N ILE A 582 7.81 -1.21 -41.42
CA ILE A 582 8.85 -0.26 -41.84
C ILE A 582 8.26 0.78 -42.79
N SER A 583 7.28 0.42 -43.63
CA SER A 583 6.64 1.36 -44.55
C SER A 583 5.83 2.47 -43.87
N ASP A 584 5.38 2.22 -42.64
CA ASP A 584 4.45 3.10 -41.92
C ASP A 584 5.18 3.99 -40.89
N ASN A 585 6.50 3.80 -40.75
CA ASN A 585 7.34 4.42 -39.72
C ASN A 585 8.55 5.14 -40.34
N PRO A 586 9.14 6.14 -39.66
CA PRO A 586 10.32 6.84 -40.16
C PRO A 586 11.56 5.93 -40.20
N ASP A 587 12.57 6.29 -41.00
CA ASP A 587 13.84 5.55 -41.08
C ASP A 587 14.55 5.36 -39.72
N SER A 588 14.29 6.25 -38.75
CA SER A 588 14.80 6.15 -37.38
C SER A 588 14.19 4.99 -36.57
N VAL A 589 13.13 4.33 -37.07
CA VAL A 589 12.44 3.23 -36.37
C VAL A 589 13.39 2.13 -35.92
N HIS A 590 14.43 1.83 -36.69
CA HIS A 590 15.39 0.79 -36.33
C HIS A 590 16.18 1.13 -35.06
N GLU A 591 16.59 2.39 -34.91
CA GLU A 591 17.31 2.87 -33.73
C GLU A 591 16.36 2.99 -32.54
N THR A 592 15.17 3.54 -32.77
CA THR A 592 14.13 3.67 -31.74
C THR A 592 13.71 2.30 -31.20
N VAL A 593 13.42 1.31 -32.04
CA VAL A 593 13.03 -0.04 -31.61
C VAL A 593 14.11 -0.71 -30.78
N ASN A 594 15.38 -0.62 -31.19
CA ASN A 594 16.49 -1.16 -30.40
C ASN A 594 16.57 -0.52 -29.02
N ARG A 595 16.50 0.82 -28.96
CA ARG A 595 16.52 1.54 -27.68
C ARG A 595 15.33 1.18 -26.80
N LEU A 596 14.12 1.18 -27.36
CA LEU A 596 12.91 0.82 -26.61
C LEU A 596 12.97 -0.62 -26.11
N ALA A 597 13.44 -1.58 -26.90
CA ALA A 597 13.62 -2.96 -26.45
C ALA A 597 14.53 -3.04 -25.21
N THR A 598 15.70 -2.37 -25.26
CA THR A 598 16.64 -2.33 -24.15
C THR A 598 16.05 -1.64 -22.91
N GLU A 599 15.39 -0.49 -23.07
CA GLU A 599 14.87 0.29 -21.95
C GLU A 599 13.63 -0.33 -21.28
N THR A 600 12.76 -1.00 -22.04
CA THR A 600 11.48 -1.53 -21.52
C THR A 600 11.58 -2.97 -21.04
N GLY A 601 12.60 -3.70 -21.52
CA GLY A 601 12.74 -5.14 -21.34
C GLY A 601 12.08 -5.98 -22.43
N ALA A 602 11.53 -5.36 -23.49
CA ALA A 602 10.75 -6.07 -24.49
C ALA A 602 11.64 -6.90 -25.41
N ASN A 603 11.20 -8.11 -25.72
CA ASN A 603 11.79 -8.92 -26.78
C ASN A 603 11.14 -8.54 -28.12
N VAL A 604 11.97 -8.20 -29.10
CA VAL A 604 11.52 -7.77 -30.42
C VAL A 604 12.13 -8.67 -31.48
N VAL A 605 11.35 -9.01 -32.50
CA VAL A 605 11.81 -9.82 -33.63
C VAL A 605 11.73 -9.01 -34.91
N ALA A 606 12.85 -8.87 -35.60
CA ALA A 606 12.91 -8.28 -36.93
C ALA A 606 12.49 -9.32 -37.98
N VAL A 607 11.49 -8.98 -38.81
CA VAL A 607 11.02 -9.87 -39.89
C VAL A 607 11.20 -9.23 -41.25
N SER A 608 11.54 -10.08 -42.23
CA SER A 608 11.77 -9.70 -43.62
C SER A 608 10.69 -10.22 -44.58
N ASP A 609 9.67 -10.90 -44.05
CA ASP A 609 8.53 -11.44 -44.77
C ASP A 609 7.25 -11.28 -43.92
N SER A 610 6.18 -10.76 -44.52
CA SER A 610 4.86 -10.63 -43.87
C SER A 610 3.96 -11.84 -44.10
N TRP A 611 4.44 -12.87 -44.81
CA TRP A 611 3.68 -14.10 -45.03
C TRP A 611 3.44 -14.84 -43.70
N VAL A 612 2.17 -15.02 -43.37
CA VAL A 612 1.72 -15.75 -42.18
C VAL A 612 1.28 -17.15 -42.61
N THR A 613 1.82 -18.18 -41.98
CA THR A 613 1.54 -19.59 -42.34
C THR A 613 0.35 -20.16 -41.59
N ASP A 614 -0.02 -19.57 -40.45
CA ASP A 614 -1.22 -19.91 -39.69
C ASP A 614 -1.73 -18.68 -38.91
N GLY A 615 -3.05 -18.55 -38.75
CA GLY A 615 -3.70 -17.35 -38.18
C GLY A 615 -3.78 -16.15 -39.16
N PRO A 616 -4.20 -14.96 -38.67
CA PRO A 616 -4.44 -13.81 -39.54
C PRO A 616 -3.14 -13.13 -40.00
N SER A 617 -3.06 -12.77 -41.28
CA SER A 617 -1.94 -11.98 -41.84
C SER A 617 -1.96 -10.51 -41.36
N PHE A 618 -0.84 -9.79 -41.51
CA PHE A 618 -0.64 -8.42 -40.98
C PHE A 618 -1.60 -7.35 -41.54
N GLY A 619 -2.30 -7.65 -42.64
CA GLY A 619 -3.33 -6.79 -43.24
C GLY A 619 -4.76 -7.30 -43.04
N SER A 620 -4.97 -8.29 -42.18
CA SER A 620 -6.30 -8.85 -41.89
C SER A 620 -7.20 -7.86 -41.16
N ALA A 621 -8.52 -8.05 -41.26
CA ALA A 621 -9.50 -7.29 -40.49
C ALA A 621 -9.39 -7.49 -38.96
N ASN A 622 -8.65 -8.52 -38.52
CA ASN A 622 -8.31 -8.75 -37.10
C ASN A 622 -7.10 -7.93 -36.64
N VAL A 623 -6.51 -7.10 -37.51
CA VAL A 623 -5.37 -6.25 -37.17
C VAL A 623 -5.87 -4.84 -36.92
N VAL A 624 -5.80 -4.41 -35.66
CA VAL A 624 -6.22 -3.07 -35.23
C VAL A 624 -5.03 -2.14 -35.11
N ARG A 625 -5.20 -0.88 -35.53
CA ARG A 625 -4.16 0.16 -35.38
C ARG A 625 -4.31 0.83 -34.03
N HIS A 626 -3.19 0.97 -33.31
CA HIS A 626 -3.13 1.74 -32.08
C HIS A 626 -2.89 3.21 -32.42
N ASN A 627 -3.84 4.06 -32.06
CA ASN A 627 -3.61 5.50 -31.99
C ASN A 627 -3.28 5.82 -30.53
N GLU A 628 -2.40 6.79 -30.28
CA GLU A 628 -2.10 7.25 -28.91
C GLU A 628 -3.40 7.72 -28.23
N PRO A 629 -3.93 7.00 -27.22
CA PRO A 629 -5.16 7.40 -26.57
C PRO A 629 -4.90 8.54 -25.59
N LYS A 630 -5.77 9.54 -25.59
CA LYS A 630 -5.84 10.48 -24.46
C LYS A 630 -6.69 9.88 -23.35
N VAL A 631 -6.03 9.53 -22.25
CA VAL A 631 -6.65 8.90 -21.08
C VAL A 631 -7.04 9.97 -20.06
N ALA A 632 -8.32 10.04 -19.75
CA ALA A 632 -8.86 10.79 -18.63
C ALA A 632 -9.16 9.86 -17.44
N MET A 633 -9.07 10.39 -16.24
CA MET A 633 -9.44 9.68 -15.01
C MET A 633 -10.27 10.60 -14.12
N ALA A 634 -11.37 10.07 -13.58
CA ALA A 634 -12.14 10.74 -12.54
C ALA A 634 -11.24 11.00 -11.32
N TRP A 635 -11.28 12.23 -10.84
CA TRP A 635 -10.45 12.76 -9.77
C TRP A 635 -11.37 13.56 -8.84
N ASP A 636 -11.02 13.75 -7.58
CA ASP A 636 -11.87 14.43 -6.60
C ASP A 636 -13.14 13.67 -6.21
N VAL A 637 -13.84 14.18 -5.20
CA VAL A 637 -15.09 13.59 -4.66
C VAL A 637 -16.08 13.36 -5.82
N PRO A 638 -16.68 12.15 -5.93
CA PRO A 638 -16.76 11.08 -4.93
C PRO A 638 -15.71 9.97 -5.12
N THR A 639 -14.68 10.19 -5.94
CA THR A 639 -13.65 9.18 -6.23
C THR A 639 -12.90 8.78 -4.96
N ALA A 640 -12.69 7.49 -4.71
CA ALA A 640 -11.85 7.00 -3.64
C ALA A 640 -10.37 7.28 -3.97
N SER A 641 -9.70 8.05 -3.11
CA SER A 641 -8.34 8.55 -3.33
C SER A 641 -7.32 7.42 -3.55
N TYR A 642 -7.38 6.34 -2.77
CA TYR A 642 -6.49 5.18 -2.93
C TYR A 642 -6.63 4.54 -4.30
N SER A 643 -7.85 4.25 -4.76
CA SER A 643 -8.05 3.61 -6.07
C SER A 643 -7.58 4.52 -7.22
N ALA A 644 -7.89 5.82 -7.16
CA ALA A 644 -7.41 6.79 -8.14
C ALA A 644 -5.88 6.89 -8.18
N GLY A 645 -5.25 6.96 -7.00
CA GLY A 645 -3.81 7.02 -6.83
C GLY A 645 -3.08 5.79 -7.37
N ASN A 646 -3.51 4.61 -6.92
CA ASN A 646 -2.94 3.33 -7.34
C ASN A 646 -3.08 3.14 -8.85
N THR A 647 -4.27 3.40 -9.41
CA THR A 647 -4.51 3.28 -10.85
C THR A 647 -3.61 4.24 -11.64
N ARG A 648 -3.51 5.49 -11.20
CA ARG A 648 -2.65 6.49 -11.85
C ARG A 648 -1.18 6.10 -11.77
N PHE A 649 -0.73 5.56 -10.64
CA PHE A 649 0.63 5.06 -10.47
C PHE A 649 0.95 3.89 -11.41
N VAL A 650 0.05 2.91 -11.52
CA VAL A 650 0.22 1.79 -12.47
C VAL A 650 0.43 2.33 -13.89
N ILE A 651 -0.44 3.24 -14.35
CA ILE A 651 -0.37 3.78 -15.71
C ILE A 651 0.87 4.66 -15.91
N GLU A 652 1.12 5.64 -15.03
CA GLU A 652 2.18 6.63 -15.20
C GLU A 652 3.58 6.11 -14.84
N ARG A 653 3.70 5.26 -13.82
CA ARG A 653 5.00 4.82 -13.27
C ARG A 653 5.38 3.42 -13.68
N GLN A 654 4.45 2.46 -13.72
CA GLN A 654 4.77 1.10 -14.16
C GLN A 654 4.78 0.98 -15.70
N PHE A 655 3.95 1.78 -16.39
CA PHE A 655 3.80 1.73 -17.85
C PHE A 655 4.21 3.00 -18.61
N ASP A 656 4.61 4.06 -17.91
CA ASP A 656 5.16 5.29 -18.51
C ASP A 656 4.20 5.94 -19.52
N PHE A 657 2.92 6.06 -19.15
CA PHE A 657 1.88 6.66 -19.97
C PHE A 657 1.11 7.76 -19.22
N PRO A 658 0.85 8.95 -19.81
CA PRO A 658 0.25 10.06 -19.09
C PRO A 658 -1.25 9.90 -18.87
N VAL A 659 -1.74 10.37 -17.71
CA VAL A 659 -3.17 10.43 -17.37
C VAL A 659 -3.59 11.87 -17.14
N THR A 660 -4.72 12.27 -17.71
CA THR A 660 -5.37 13.55 -17.40
C THR A 660 -6.38 13.34 -16.27
N ALA A 661 -6.01 13.75 -15.06
CA ALA A 661 -6.94 13.78 -13.92
C ALA A 661 -7.97 14.91 -14.11
N ILE A 662 -9.27 14.59 -14.04
CA ILE A 662 -10.37 15.54 -14.20
C ILE A 662 -11.31 15.43 -13.01
N ARG A 663 -11.59 16.56 -12.35
CA ARG A 663 -12.54 16.60 -11.24
C ARG A 663 -13.94 16.16 -11.69
N VAL A 664 -14.63 15.37 -10.87
CA VAL A 664 -15.93 14.78 -11.25
C VAL A 664 -17.00 15.84 -11.52
N ASP A 665 -17.03 16.93 -10.76
CA ASP A 665 -17.93 18.05 -11.00
C ASP A 665 -17.74 18.67 -12.40
N ILE A 666 -16.49 18.74 -12.87
CA ILE A 666 -16.15 19.21 -14.22
C ILE A 666 -16.55 18.19 -15.29
N LEU A 667 -16.43 16.87 -15.03
CA LEU A 667 -16.83 15.82 -15.99
C LEU A 667 -18.28 15.96 -16.45
N GLY A 668 -19.17 16.45 -15.57
CA GLY A 668 -20.59 16.62 -15.90
C GLY A 668 -20.87 17.59 -17.06
N SER A 669 -19.97 18.55 -17.31
CA SER A 669 -20.14 19.57 -18.36
C SER A 669 -18.98 19.68 -19.35
N ALA A 670 -17.88 18.97 -19.11
CA ALA A 670 -16.70 19.00 -19.96
C ALA A 670 -16.96 18.42 -21.36
N ASN A 671 -16.31 19.01 -22.37
CA ASN A 671 -16.22 18.40 -23.70
C ASN A 671 -15.21 17.25 -23.67
N LEU A 672 -15.74 16.02 -23.64
CA LEU A 672 -14.95 14.79 -23.55
C LEU A 672 -14.41 14.29 -24.90
N ASN A 673 -14.77 14.92 -26.04
CA ASN A 673 -14.38 14.46 -27.38
C ASN A 673 -12.86 14.50 -27.63
N ARG A 674 -12.10 15.13 -26.73
CA ARG A 674 -10.63 15.15 -26.77
C ARG A 674 -10.00 13.91 -26.14
N TYR A 675 -10.78 13.06 -25.46
CA TYR A 675 -10.33 11.87 -24.76
C TYR A 675 -10.93 10.62 -25.39
N GLN A 676 -10.15 9.55 -25.44
CA GLN A 676 -10.58 8.25 -25.95
C GLN A 676 -11.02 7.33 -24.80
N VAL A 677 -10.41 7.49 -23.63
CA VAL A 677 -10.65 6.64 -22.46
C VAL A 677 -10.98 7.52 -21.26
N LEU A 678 -11.98 7.13 -20.48
CA LEU A 678 -12.30 7.68 -19.17
C LEU A 678 -12.31 6.54 -18.14
N ILE A 679 -11.45 6.63 -17.15
CA ILE A 679 -11.38 5.67 -16.05
C ILE A 679 -12.18 6.23 -14.86
N LEU A 680 -13.07 5.41 -14.29
CA LEU A 680 -13.77 5.64 -13.04
C LEU A 680 -13.20 4.70 -11.97
N PRO A 681 -12.28 5.19 -11.11
CA PRO A 681 -11.83 4.45 -9.94
C PRO A 681 -12.98 4.21 -8.96
N LEU A 682 -12.73 3.45 -7.88
CA LEU A 682 -13.72 3.24 -6.82
C LEU A 682 -14.31 4.56 -6.34
N MET A 683 -15.52 4.54 -5.80
CA MET A 683 -16.21 5.71 -5.24
C MET A 683 -16.49 5.54 -3.74
N ASN A 684 -16.54 6.67 -3.04
CA ASN A 684 -16.95 6.81 -1.64
C ASN A 684 -18.19 7.70 -1.53
N GLY A 685 -18.86 7.69 -0.38
CA GLY A 685 -19.96 8.59 -0.07
C GLY A 685 -21.11 8.53 -1.07
N ALA A 686 -21.57 9.70 -1.53
CA ALA A 686 -22.76 9.83 -2.38
C ALA A 686 -22.66 9.20 -3.78
N GLY A 687 -21.44 8.83 -4.22
CA GLY A 687 -21.20 8.15 -5.50
C GLY A 687 -21.36 9.02 -6.76
N TYR A 688 -20.89 8.50 -7.90
CA TYR A 688 -20.82 9.26 -9.16
C TYR A 688 -22.18 9.75 -9.66
N LYS A 689 -23.24 8.96 -9.49
CA LYS A 689 -24.62 9.32 -9.90
C LYS A 689 -25.06 10.65 -9.28
N THR A 690 -24.82 10.81 -7.98
CA THR A 690 -25.21 12.01 -7.23
C THR A 690 -24.43 13.24 -7.67
N VAL A 691 -23.11 13.13 -7.85
CA VAL A 691 -22.26 14.28 -8.20
C VAL A 691 -22.43 14.70 -9.66
N LEU A 692 -22.59 13.75 -10.59
CA LEU A 692 -22.78 14.05 -12.01
C LEU A 692 -24.21 14.56 -12.32
N GLY A 693 -25.21 14.06 -11.58
CA GLY A 693 -26.62 14.30 -11.87
C GLY A 693 -27.04 13.80 -13.26
N GLU A 694 -28.30 14.03 -13.61
CA GLU A 694 -28.87 13.58 -14.89
C GLU A 694 -28.10 14.13 -16.11
N SER A 695 -27.73 15.43 -16.07
CA SER A 695 -27.03 16.08 -17.17
C SER A 695 -25.62 15.51 -17.40
N GLY A 696 -24.87 15.21 -16.33
CA GLY A 696 -23.55 14.60 -16.44
C GLY A 696 -23.64 13.16 -16.92
N ILE A 697 -24.64 12.40 -16.46
CA ILE A 697 -24.91 11.04 -16.94
C ILE A 697 -25.20 11.02 -18.44
N GLU A 698 -26.06 11.93 -18.92
CA GLU A 698 -26.34 12.02 -20.36
C GLU A 698 -25.14 12.52 -21.18
N ASN A 699 -24.29 13.39 -20.62
CA ASN A 699 -23.02 13.78 -21.25
C ASN A 699 -22.11 12.55 -21.44
N LEU A 700 -21.94 11.74 -20.39
CA LEU A 700 -21.15 10.51 -20.45
C LEU A 700 -21.74 9.50 -21.45
N LYS A 701 -23.04 9.21 -21.37
CA LYS A 701 -23.73 8.33 -22.34
C LYS A 701 -23.53 8.80 -23.78
N THR A 702 -23.66 10.10 -24.02
CA THR A 702 -23.48 10.67 -25.36
C THR A 702 -22.05 10.50 -25.86
N TRP A 703 -21.06 10.75 -24.99
CA TRP A 703 -19.66 10.57 -25.33
C TRP A 703 -19.32 9.10 -25.62
N VAL A 704 -19.78 8.15 -24.80
CA VAL A 704 -19.57 6.72 -25.06
C VAL A 704 -20.26 6.31 -26.37
N ARG A 705 -21.52 6.72 -26.62
CA ARG A 705 -22.22 6.46 -27.90
C ARG A 705 -21.43 6.94 -29.12
N GLN A 706 -20.65 8.01 -28.98
CA GLN A 706 -19.82 8.60 -30.03
C GLN A 706 -18.43 7.97 -30.16
N GLY A 707 -18.11 6.92 -29.39
CA GLY A 707 -16.84 6.18 -29.47
C GLY A 707 -15.89 6.40 -28.31
N GLY A 708 -16.35 6.96 -27.19
CA GLY A 708 -15.61 6.95 -25.93
C GLY A 708 -15.56 5.56 -25.30
N VAL A 709 -14.50 5.27 -24.56
CA VAL A 709 -14.35 4.03 -23.78
C VAL A 709 -14.37 4.37 -22.30
N ILE A 710 -15.37 3.89 -21.57
CA ILE A 710 -15.44 4.07 -20.12
C ILE A 710 -15.00 2.80 -19.41
N ILE A 711 -14.13 2.94 -18.40
CA ILE A 711 -13.60 1.82 -17.62
C ILE A 711 -13.98 2.03 -16.15
N GLY A 712 -14.86 1.19 -15.59
CA GLY A 712 -15.22 1.20 -14.17
C GLY A 712 -14.40 0.20 -13.36
N LEU A 713 -13.92 0.61 -12.18
CA LEU A 713 -13.15 -0.24 -11.26
C LEU A 713 -13.93 -0.50 -9.96
N GLY A 714 -14.00 -1.77 -9.54
CA GLY A 714 -14.67 -2.21 -8.31
C GLY A 714 -16.08 -1.66 -8.17
N ASN A 715 -16.35 -0.94 -7.07
CA ASN A 715 -17.68 -0.43 -6.78
C ASN A 715 -18.13 0.72 -7.70
N ALA A 716 -17.27 1.27 -8.57
CA ALA A 716 -17.70 2.17 -9.66
C ALA A 716 -18.67 1.46 -10.63
N THR A 717 -18.60 0.13 -10.68
CA THR A 717 -19.55 -0.72 -11.41
C THR A 717 -20.99 -0.49 -10.94
N ARG A 718 -21.23 -0.14 -9.67
CA ARG A 718 -22.57 0.23 -9.17
C ARG A 718 -23.16 1.40 -9.94
N PHE A 719 -22.34 2.40 -10.30
CA PHE A 719 -22.78 3.54 -11.11
C PHE A 719 -23.11 3.10 -12.53
N LEU A 720 -22.26 2.30 -13.17
CA LEU A 720 -22.47 1.85 -14.55
C LEU A 720 -23.69 0.92 -14.69
N ALA A 721 -23.95 0.10 -13.67
CA ALA A 721 -25.03 -0.89 -13.58
C ALA A 721 -26.35 -0.36 -12.96
N ASP A 722 -26.36 0.88 -12.47
CA ASP A 722 -27.56 1.51 -11.90
C ASP A 722 -28.64 1.64 -12.98
N SER A 723 -29.91 1.37 -12.65
CA SER A 723 -31.01 1.35 -13.63
C SER A 723 -31.27 2.68 -14.33
N ASP A 724 -30.92 3.81 -13.71
CA ASP A 724 -31.10 5.14 -14.31
C ASP A 724 -29.89 5.52 -15.19
N VAL A 725 -28.72 4.93 -14.91
CA VAL A 725 -27.49 5.11 -15.68
C VAL A 725 -27.44 4.13 -16.85
N ASP A 726 -27.75 2.85 -16.64
CA ASP A 726 -27.94 1.82 -17.67
C ASP A 726 -26.86 1.83 -18.77
N LEU A 727 -25.60 1.96 -18.35
CA LEU A 727 -24.42 1.82 -19.22
C LEU A 727 -23.96 0.36 -19.30
N LEU A 728 -24.32 -0.47 -18.31
CA LEU A 728 -24.15 -1.91 -18.30
C LEU A 728 -25.47 -2.61 -18.01
N SER A 729 -25.68 -3.77 -18.63
CA SER A 729 -26.86 -4.63 -18.44
C SER A 729 -26.84 -5.43 -17.14
N ILE A 730 -25.66 -5.61 -16.51
CA ILE A 730 -25.52 -6.35 -15.25
C ILE A 730 -26.24 -5.63 -14.09
N ARG A 731 -26.58 -6.39 -13.04
CA ARG A 731 -27.19 -5.85 -11.82
C ARG A 731 -26.49 -6.40 -10.58
N ARG A 732 -26.35 -5.56 -9.55
CA ARG A 732 -25.81 -5.99 -8.26
C ARG A 732 -26.80 -6.93 -7.57
N GLU A 733 -26.30 -8.06 -7.09
CA GLU A 733 -27.10 -9.09 -6.41
C GLU A 733 -27.22 -8.79 -4.92
N ARG A 734 -28.38 -9.13 -4.35
CA ARG A 734 -28.59 -9.24 -2.91
C ARG A 734 -28.01 -10.57 -2.40
N ALA A 735 -27.78 -10.69 -1.10
CA ALA A 735 -27.35 -11.95 -0.49
C ALA A 735 -28.38 -13.06 -0.77
N VAL A 736 -27.90 -14.27 -1.02
CA VAL A 736 -28.78 -15.45 -1.12
C VAL A 736 -29.26 -15.84 0.28
N ILE A 737 -30.57 -16.00 0.45
CA ILE A 737 -31.18 -16.48 1.69
C ILE A 737 -31.56 -17.95 1.50
N GLU A 738 -30.92 -18.87 2.24
CA GLU A 738 -31.11 -20.32 2.06
C GLU A 738 -32.32 -20.89 2.80
N LYS A 739 -32.84 -20.20 3.83
CA LYS A 739 -34.04 -20.61 4.57
C LYS A 739 -35.28 -20.12 3.83
N GLU A 740 -36.24 -21.02 3.53
CA GLU A 740 -37.58 -20.66 3.05
C GLU A 740 -38.24 -19.74 4.09
N VAL A 741 -38.20 -18.43 3.86
CA VAL A 741 -39.12 -17.51 4.53
C VAL A 741 -40.48 -17.79 3.90
N ALA A 742 -41.39 -18.38 4.69
CA ALA A 742 -42.75 -18.64 4.24
C ALA A 742 -43.32 -17.39 3.57
N ASP A 743 -43.75 -17.52 2.31
CA ASP A 743 -44.26 -16.48 1.42
C ASP A 743 -44.92 -15.32 2.19
N SER A 744 -44.18 -14.22 2.37
CA SER A 744 -44.83 -12.94 2.62
C SER A 744 -45.17 -12.32 1.27
N GLU A 745 -46.25 -12.80 0.66
CA GLU A 745 -46.97 -12.02 -0.34
C GLU A 745 -47.34 -10.67 0.31
N ASN A 746 -46.57 -9.62 -0.05
CA ASN A 746 -46.83 -8.18 0.03
C ASN A 746 -45.58 -7.42 0.53
N ALA A 747 -44.71 -7.02 -0.40
CA ALA A 747 -43.68 -6.02 -0.16
C ALA A 747 -43.88 -4.77 -1.05
N ASP A 748 -45.12 -4.47 -1.42
CA ASP A 748 -45.55 -3.11 -1.75
C ASP A 748 -46.18 -2.49 -0.49
N ALA A 749 -45.36 -2.27 0.54
CA ALA A 749 -45.78 -1.54 1.73
C ALA A 749 -45.16 -0.14 1.67
N ALA A 750 -46.02 0.84 1.43
CA ALA A 750 -45.71 2.24 1.66
C ALA A 750 -45.20 2.45 3.10
N GLU A 751 -44.42 3.51 3.31
CA GLU A 751 -43.98 4.02 4.61
C GLU A 751 -45.17 4.21 5.58
N GLU A 752 -45.60 3.14 6.26
CA GLU A 752 -46.44 3.25 7.44
C GLU A 752 -45.53 3.18 8.67
N SER A 753 -45.56 4.22 9.50
CA SER A 753 -44.78 4.31 10.75
C SER A 753 -45.21 3.30 11.83
N ALA A 754 -46.14 2.38 11.51
CA ALA A 754 -46.66 1.34 12.38
C ALA A 754 -47.10 0.13 11.54
N VAL A 755 -46.90 -1.08 12.07
CA VAL A 755 -47.35 -2.34 11.48
C VAL A 755 -48.18 -3.12 12.52
N ASP A 756 -49.02 -4.05 12.05
CA ASP A 756 -49.81 -4.92 12.93
C ASP A 756 -48.90 -5.82 13.80
N GLY A 757 -49.24 -5.95 15.09
CA GLY A 757 -48.47 -6.75 16.03
C GLY A 757 -48.58 -8.25 15.76
N GLN A 758 -47.45 -8.95 15.75
CA GLN A 758 -47.36 -10.40 15.59
C GLN A 758 -46.76 -11.07 16.84
N TYR A 759 -47.24 -12.27 17.19
CA TYR A 759 -46.61 -13.08 18.25
C TYR A 759 -45.47 -13.90 17.67
N ILE A 760 -44.25 -13.69 18.19
CA ILE A 760 -43.09 -14.54 17.91
C ILE A 760 -43.15 -15.74 18.87
N THR A 761 -43.31 -16.94 18.33
CA THR A 761 -43.56 -18.18 19.10
C THR A 761 -42.40 -19.18 19.07
N SER A 762 -41.37 -18.93 18.26
CA SER A 762 -40.13 -19.71 18.21
C SER A 762 -38.92 -18.82 17.94
N ILE A 763 -37.73 -19.34 18.23
CA ILE A 763 -36.47 -18.68 17.85
C ILE A 763 -36.36 -18.56 16.32
N ASP A 764 -36.82 -19.56 15.57
CA ASP A 764 -36.84 -19.51 14.10
C ASP A 764 -37.70 -18.36 13.56
N GLN A 765 -38.84 -18.06 14.22
CA GLN A 765 -39.69 -16.92 13.86
C GLN A 765 -39.03 -15.58 14.22
N TYR A 766 -38.29 -15.52 15.32
CA TYR A 766 -37.50 -14.35 15.68
C TYR A 766 -36.41 -14.10 14.63
N GLU A 767 -35.63 -15.12 14.30
CA GLU A 767 -34.59 -15.06 13.28
C GLU A 767 -35.15 -14.65 11.91
N ALA A 768 -36.26 -15.26 11.46
CA ALA A 768 -36.87 -14.88 10.18
C ALA A 768 -37.33 -13.40 10.13
N GLN A 769 -37.67 -12.79 11.27
CA GLN A 769 -38.06 -11.38 11.35
C GLN A 769 -36.89 -10.42 11.57
N THR A 770 -35.77 -10.89 12.12
CA THR A 770 -34.57 -10.07 12.38
C THR A 770 -33.51 -10.17 11.29
N HIS A 771 -33.54 -11.22 10.48
CA HIS A 771 -32.73 -11.31 9.27
C HIS A 771 -33.30 -10.35 8.22
N ALA A 772 -32.53 -9.32 7.87
CA ALA A 772 -32.98 -8.31 6.92
C ALA A 772 -33.11 -8.93 5.51
N LEU A 773 -34.35 -8.93 5.00
CA LEU A 773 -34.74 -9.46 3.68
C LEU A 773 -34.09 -8.73 2.49
N GLU A 774 -33.32 -7.66 2.73
CA GLU A 774 -32.72 -6.80 1.71
C GLU A 774 -31.19 -6.69 1.76
N ASN A 775 -30.51 -7.52 2.56
CA ASN A 775 -29.07 -7.42 2.72
C ASN A 775 -28.31 -7.76 1.42
N TYR A 776 -27.20 -7.06 1.20
CA TYR A 776 -26.19 -7.44 0.22
C TYR A 776 -25.28 -8.53 0.81
N PRO A 777 -24.52 -9.27 -0.03
CA PRO A 777 -23.53 -10.22 0.48
C PRO A 777 -22.60 -9.60 1.52
N ASP A 778 -22.19 -10.37 2.51
CA ASP A 778 -21.27 -9.91 3.55
C ASP A 778 -19.97 -9.43 2.92
N ALA A 779 -19.34 -8.44 3.55
CA ALA A 779 -18.06 -7.95 3.06
C ALA A 779 -16.97 -9.01 3.27
N VAL A 780 -16.17 -9.30 2.25
CA VAL A 780 -14.94 -10.10 2.41
C VAL A 780 -13.73 -9.20 2.65
N ALA A 781 -12.92 -9.57 3.64
CA ALA A 781 -11.71 -8.87 4.03
C ALA A 781 -10.51 -9.33 3.18
N GLY A 782 -10.52 -9.00 1.89
CA GLY A 782 -9.37 -9.21 0.98
C GLY A 782 -8.94 -10.66 0.84
N VAL A 783 -9.55 -11.38 -0.10
CA VAL A 783 -9.23 -12.78 -0.44
C VAL A 783 -8.71 -12.87 -1.87
N LEU A 784 -7.82 -13.82 -2.16
CA LEU A 784 -7.42 -14.11 -3.54
C LEU A 784 -8.27 -15.24 -4.09
N VAL A 785 -8.93 -14.98 -5.22
CA VAL A 785 -9.76 -15.97 -5.93
C VAL A 785 -9.36 -16.11 -7.39
N ARG A 786 -9.66 -17.25 -7.99
CA ARG A 786 -9.35 -17.56 -9.38
C ARG A 786 -10.47 -17.11 -10.33
N ALA A 787 -10.07 -16.54 -11.47
CA ALA A 787 -10.97 -16.20 -12.57
C ALA A 787 -10.48 -16.79 -13.89
N ASP A 788 -11.37 -17.49 -14.59
CA ASP A 788 -11.17 -17.98 -15.96
C ASP A 788 -11.31 -16.81 -16.94
N VAL A 789 -10.37 -16.71 -17.89
CA VAL A 789 -10.36 -15.68 -18.93
C VAL A 789 -10.78 -16.28 -20.27
N ASP A 790 -11.78 -15.68 -20.92
CA ASP A 790 -12.17 -16.02 -22.29
C ASP A 790 -11.05 -15.63 -23.27
N GLN A 791 -10.31 -16.61 -23.78
CA GLN A 791 -9.15 -16.42 -24.65
C GLN A 791 -9.50 -16.01 -26.10
N GLU A 792 -10.79 -15.92 -26.45
CA GLU A 792 -11.23 -15.58 -27.82
C GLU A 792 -11.59 -14.10 -28.00
N HIS A 793 -11.61 -13.31 -26.92
CA HIS A 793 -11.95 -11.89 -26.95
C HIS A 793 -10.71 -11.00 -27.09
N TRP A 794 -10.81 -9.85 -27.77
CA TRP A 794 -9.65 -8.96 -27.96
C TRP A 794 -9.12 -8.34 -26.65
N LEU A 795 -9.98 -8.24 -25.62
CA LEU A 795 -9.65 -7.69 -24.30
C LEU A 795 -8.77 -8.65 -23.48
N SER A 796 -8.80 -9.95 -23.78
CA SER A 796 -7.97 -10.97 -23.14
C SER A 796 -6.70 -11.30 -23.92
N ALA A 797 -6.41 -10.59 -25.01
CA ALA A 797 -5.20 -10.80 -25.79
C ALA A 797 -3.94 -10.72 -24.91
N GLY A 798 -3.17 -11.82 -24.85
CA GLY A 798 -1.96 -11.94 -24.04
C GLY A 798 -2.20 -12.02 -22.53
N VAL A 799 -3.45 -12.18 -22.08
CA VAL A 799 -3.80 -12.37 -20.67
C VAL A 799 -3.78 -13.87 -20.36
N ALA A 800 -3.23 -14.25 -19.21
CA ALA A 800 -3.18 -15.64 -18.78
C ALA A 800 -4.59 -16.28 -18.74
N PRO A 801 -4.72 -17.60 -19.00
CA PRO A 801 -6.01 -18.30 -18.97
C PRO A 801 -6.72 -18.25 -17.62
N VAL A 802 -5.94 -18.17 -16.54
CA VAL A 802 -6.43 -18.02 -15.17
C VAL A 802 -5.73 -16.82 -14.54
N LEU A 803 -6.51 -15.97 -13.88
CA LEU A 803 -6.05 -14.82 -13.11
C LEU A 803 -6.34 -15.04 -11.63
N ASN A 804 -5.46 -14.53 -10.77
CA ASN A 804 -5.73 -14.39 -9.34
C ASN A 804 -6.17 -12.96 -9.04
N VAL A 805 -7.36 -12.81 -8.46
CA VAL A 805 -8.03 -11.52 -8.23
C VAL A 805 -8.20 -11.32 -6.73
N LEU A 806 -7.84 -10.14 -6.23
CA LEU A 806 -8.14 -9.74 -4.86
C LEU A 806 -9.57 -9.22 -4.77
N VAL A 807 -10.44 -9.95 -4.07
CA VAL A 807 -11.84 -9.57 -3.85
C VAL A 807 -11.97 -8.89 -2.49
N ARG A 808 -12.64 -7.74 -2.46
CA ARG A 808 -12.92 -6.96 -1.25
C ARG A 808 -14.35 -6.43 -1.26
N GLY A 809 -14.98 -6.40 -0.09
CA GLY A 809 -16.35 -5.91 0.07
C GLY A 809 -17.41 -6.94 -0.34
N GLY A 810 -18.65 -6.49 -0.56
CA GLY A 810 -19.82 -7.35 -0.77
C GLY A 810 -20.52 -7.13 -2.11
N ASP A 811 -19.79 -6.73 -3.15
CA ASP A 811 -20.35 -6.51 -4.48
C ASP A 811 -20.27 -7.77 -5.32
N VAL A 812 -21.44 -8.34 -5.64
CA VAL A 812 -21.60 -9.44 -6.59
C VAL A 812 -22.57 -9.00 -7.69
N TYR A 813 -22.32 -9.39 -8.94
CA TYR A 813 -23.12 -8.96 -10.09
C TYR A 813 -23.64 -10.13 -10.91
N THR A 814 -24.81 -9.97 -11.51
CA THR A 814 -25.35 -10.92 -12.49
C THR A 814 -24.43 -10.99 -13.72
N PRO A 815 -24.27 -12.17 -14.36
CA PRO A 815 -23.56 -12.26 -15.63
C PRO A 815 -24.24 -11.47 -16.75
N VAL A 816 -23.44 -10.96 -17.69
CA VAL A 816 -23.92 -10.35 -18.94
C VAL A 816 -24.58 -11.43 -19.82
N ARG A 817 -25.71 -11.12 -20.46
CA ARG A 817 -26.31 -12.00 -21.47
C ARG A 817 -25.49 -11.91 -22.76
N LEU A 818 -25.30 -13.04 -23.46
CA LEU A 818 -24.55 -13.08 -24.72
C LEU A 818 -25.08 -12.13 -25.82
N SER A 819 -26.33 -11.69 -25.73
CA SER A 819 -26.91 -10.68 -26.64
C SER A 819 -26.49 -9.25 -26.35
N ASP A 820 -26.04 -8.98 -25.13
CA ASP A 820 -25.82 -7.64 -24.59
C ASP A 820 -24.31 -7.32 -24.53
N GLY A 821 -23.47 -8.34 -24.30
CA GLY A 821 -22.02 -8.21 -24.32
C GLY A 821 -21.29 -9.48 -23.90
N PHE A 822 -20.11 -9.30 -23.29
CA PHE A 822 -19.17 -10.37 -22.98
C PHE A 822 -18.80 -10.41 -21.50
N ASN A 823 -18.76 -11.62 -20.93
CA ASN A 823 -18.13 -11.89 -19.63
C ASN A 823 -16.67 -12.31 -19.90
N VAL A 824 -15.78 -11.33 -20.14
CA VAL A 824 -14.40 -11.56 -20.58
C VAL A 824 -13.58 -12.35 -19.56
N ALA A 825 -13.84 -12.13 -18.26
CA ALA A 825 -13.33 -12.99 -17.20
C ALA A 825 -14.45 -13.29 -16.20
N ARG A 826 -14.53 -14.53 -15.73
CA ARG A 826 -15.50 -15.00 -14.72
C ARG A 826 -14.80 -15.78 -13.62
N PHE A 827 -15.29 -15.66 -12.41
CA PHE A 827 -14.80 -16.45 -11.28
C PHE A 827 -15.02 -17.95 -11.51
N GLN A 828 -14.13 -18.77 -10.96
CA GLN A 828 -14.22 -20.24 -11.05
C GLN A 828 -15.38 -20.80 -10.20
N GLY A 829 -15.64 -22.11 -10.31
CA GLY A 829 -16.63 -22.80 -9.51
C GLY A 829 -16.26 -22.78 -8.02
N PRO A 830 -17.23 -23.00 -7.10
CA PRO A 830 -17.02 -22.76 -5.67
C PRO A 830 -15.83 -23.56 -5.10
N ASP A 831 -15.59 -24.79 -5.59
CA ASP A 831 -14.55 -25.69 -5.09
C ASP A 831 -13.13 -25.32 -5.56
N GLU A 832 -13.00 -24.57 -6.65
CA GLU A 832 -11.71 -24.14 -7.22
C GLU A 832 -11.47 -22.62 -7.03
N LEU A 833 -12.50 -21.90 -6.57
CA LEU A 833 -12.55 -20.45 -6.49
C LEU A 833 -11.44 -19.87 -5.61
N LEU A 834 -11.28 -20.40 -4.38
CA LEU A 834 -10.36 -19.84 -3.40
C LEU A 834 -8.92 -20.17 -3.78
N ALA A 835 -8.10 -19.14 -4.01
CA ALA A 835 -6.67 -19.28 -4.20
C ALA A 835 -5.90 -19.09 -2.90
N SER A 836 -6.35 -18.18 -2.03
CA SER A 836 -5.74 -17.88 -0.73
C SER A 836 -6.69 -17.08 0.17
N GLY A 837 -6.50 -17.21 1.49
CA GLY A 837 -7.20 -16.46 2.54
C GLY A 837 -8.49 -17.11 3.03
N TYR A 838 -9.32 -16.32 3.72
CA TYR A 838 -10.56 -16.78 4.33
C TYR A 838 -11.78 -16.09 3.71
N ILE A 839 -12.69 -16.88 3.14
CA ILE A 839 -13.93 -16.42 2.52
C ILE A 839 -15.13 -17.06 3.21
N TRP A 840 -16.17 -16.27 3.50
CA TRP A 840 -17.45 -16.79 3.98
C TRP A 840 -18.02 -17.82 3.00
N GLU A 841 -18.56 -18.93 3.51
CA GLU A 841 -19.04 -20.03 2.65
C GLU A 841 -20.15 -19.58 1.69
N GLU A 842 -21.05 -18.70 2.15
CA GLU A 842 -22.11 -18.11 1.32
C GLU A 842 -21.53 -17.24 0.21
N ASN A 843 -20.50 -16.43 0.52
CA ASN A 843 -19.80 -15.61 -0.46
C ASN A 843 -19.05 -16.49 -1.48
N ARG A 844 -18.39 -17.57 -1.05
CA ARG A 844 -17.71 -18.52 -1.94
C ARG A 844 -18.68 -19.11 -2.96
N ARG A 845 -19.88 -19.49 -2.52
CA ARG A 845 -20.92 -20.07 -3.38
C ARG A 845 -21.58 -19.03 -4.29
N GLN A 846 -21.88 -17.84 -3.78
CA GLN A 846 -22.56 -16.80 -4.56
C GLN A 846 -21.63 -16.14 -5.58
N LEU A 847 -20.35 -15.96 -5.28
CA LEU A 847 -19.35 -15.35 -6.17
C LEU A 847 -18.97 -16.28 -7.34
N ALA A 848 -19.11 -17.60 -7.16
CA ALA A 848 -18.78 -18.57 -8.19
C ALA A 848 -19.49 -18.29 -9.52
N TYR A 849 -18.76 -18.42 -10.64
CA TYR A 849 -19.23 -18.15 -12.00
C TYR A 849 -19.67 -16.72 -12.31
N LYS A 850 -19.57 -15.79 -11.36
CA LYS A 850 -19.91 -14.36 -11.56
C LYS A 850 -18.80 -13.65 -12.34
N PRO A 851 -19.11 -12.54 -13.03
CA PRO A 851 -18.10 -11.86 -13.82
C PRO A 851 -17.08 -11.11 -12.95
N PHE A 852 -15.81 -11.23 -13.33
CA PHE A 852 -14.75 -10.32 -12.90
C PHE A 852 -14.61 -9.14 -13.88
N VAL A 853 -14.57 -9.43 -15.20
CA VAL A 853 -14.49 -8.40 -16.24
C VAL A 853 -15.62 -8.55 -17.24
N VAL A 854 -16.35 -7.47 -17.46
CA VAL A 854 -17.42 -7.37 -18.47
C VAL A 854 -17.11 -6.30 -19.51
N SER A 855 -17.60 -6.50 -20.72
CA SER A 855 -17.50 -5.56 -21.83
C SER A 855 -18.82 -5.51 -22.58
N GLU A 856 -19.40 -4.32 -22.71
CA GLU A 856 -20.60 -4.08 -23.51
C GLU A 856 -20.36 -2.90 -24.45
N SER A 857 -20.74 -3.06 -25.72
CA SER A 857 -20.70 -1.96 -26.67
C SER A 857 -21.88 -1.03 -26.45
N TYR A 858 -21.62 0.28 -26.43
CA TYR A 858 -22.65 1.30 -26.26
C TYR A 858 -22.55 2.31 -27.39
N GLY A 859 -23.35 2.11 -28.44
CA GLY A 859 -23.23 2.86 -29.69
C GLY A 859 -21.93 2.51 -30.43
N ALA A 860 -21.06 3.51 -30.64
CA ALA A 860 -19.76 3.33 -31.28
C ALA A 860 -18.60 3.14 -30.28
N GLY A 861 -18.87 3.26 -28.98
CA GLY A 861 -17.89 3.10 -27.90
C GLY A 861 -18.11 1.83 -27.10
N GLU A 862 -17.40 1.73 -25.97
CA GLU A 862 -17.35 0.53 -25.15
C GLU A 862 -17.43 0.90 -23.66
N VAL A 863 -18.15 0.07 -22.89
CA VAL A 863 -18.24 0.14 -21.44
C VAL A 863 -17.60 -1.13 -20.88
N ILE A 864 -16.48 -0.96 -20.17
CA ILE A 864 -15.71 -2.04 -19.58
C ILE A 864 -15.79 -1.88 -18.06
N ALA A 865 -16.09 -2.95 -17.34
CA ALA A 865 -16.04 -2.92 -15.88
C ALA A 865 -15.24 -4.09 -15.32
N PHE A 866 -14.34 -3.75 -14.40
CA PHE A 866 -13.71 -4.69 -13.47
C PHE A 866 -14.54 -4.66 -12.19
N THR A 867 -15.20 -5.76 -11.84
CA THR A 867 -16.07 -5.83 -10.65
C THR A 867 -15.29 -5.76 -9.34
N GLN A 868 -13.96 -5.92 -9.40
CA GLN A 868 -12.99 -5.66 -8.34
C GLN A 868 -11.93 -4.65 -8.83
N ASP A 869 -11.19 -4.00 -7.94
CA ASP A 869 -10.11 -3.07 -8.33
C ASP A 869 -8.87 -3.85 -8.80
N PRO A 870 -8.46 -3.77 -10.08
CA PRO A 870 -7.29 -4.50 -10.56
C PRO A 870 -5.96 -3.86 -10.15
N THR A 871 -5.99 -2.70 -9.48
CA THR A 871 -4.79 -1.90 -9.16
C THR A 871 -4.53 -1.73 -7.67
N VAL A 872 -5.26 -2.43 -6.79
CA VAL A 872 -5.11 -2.28 -5.33
C VAL A 872 -3.63 -2.29 -4.93
N ARG A 873 -3.17 -1.20 -4.33
CA ARG A 873 -1.80 -0.98 -3.83
C ARG A 873 -0.70 -1.26 -4.88
N ALA A 874 -1.05 -1.27 -6.16
CA ALA A 874 -0.20 -1.59 -7.31
C ALA A 874 0.63 -2.88 -7.19
N TYR A 875 0.11 -3.90 -6.51
CA TYR A 875 0.77 -5.21 -6.37
C TYR A 875 0.13 -6.36 -7.15
N LEU A 876 -1.02 -6.12 -7.79
CA LEU A 876 -1.73 -7.12 -8.59
C LEU A 876 -1.22 -7.14 -10.03
N ASP A 877 0.09 -7.32 -10.20
CA ASP A 877 0.76 -7.26 -11.51
C ASP A 877 0.15 -8.20 -12.55
N GLY A 878 -0.38 -9.35 -12.11
CA GLY A 878 -1.04 -10.33 -12.97
C GLY A 878 -2.26 -9.76 -13.71
N LEU A 879 -2.87 -8.68 -13.21
CA LEU A 879 -4.05 -8.04 -13.80
C LEU A 879 -3.68 -6.88 -14.74
N ASN A 880 -2.42 -6.44 -14.75
CA ASN A 880 -2.00 -5.24 -15.46
C ASN A 880 -2.21 -5.34 -16.97
N VAL A 881 -1.88 -6.47 -17.61
CA VAL A 881 -2.06 -6.63 -19.07
C VAL A 881 -3.53 -6.45 -19.46
N MET A 882 -4.47 -6.97 -18.65
CA MET A 882 -5.89 -6.83 -18.91
C MET A 882 -6.38 -5.38 -18.77
N LEU A 883 -5.91 -4.64 -17.75
CA LEU A 883 -6.17 -3.20 -17.62
C LEU A 883 -5.61 -2.41 -18.81
N MET A 884 -4.39 -2.75 -19.25
CA MET A 884 -3.75 -2.09 -20.38
C MET A 884 -4.44 -2.42 -21.71
N ASN A 885 -4.99 -3.63 -21.85
CA ASN A 885 -5.88 -3.97 -22.96
C ASN A 885 -7.14 -3.09 -22.95
N ALA A 886 -7.78 -2.90 -21.78
CA ALA A 886 -8.96 -2.04 -21.67
C ALA A 886 -8.67 -0.59 -22.12
N ILE A 887 -7.48 -0.07 -21.81
CA ILE A 887 -7.06 1.28 -22.22
C ILE A 887 -6.68 1.33 -23.70
N PHE A 888 -5.65 0.60 -24.13
CA PHE A 888 -5.08 0.74 -25.46
C PHE A 888 -5.91 0.04 -26.53
N ARG A 889 -6.31 -1.22 -26.28
CA ARG A 889 -7.11 -2.00 -27.23
C ARG A 889 -8.56 -1.53 -27.22
N GLY A 890 -9.11 -1.17 -26.06
CA GLY A 890 -10.45 -0.56 -25.99
C GLY A 890 -10.54 0.67 -26.88
N ALA A 891 -9.57 1.59 -26.79
CA ALA A 891 -9.52 2.76 -27.67
C ALA A 891 -9.31 2.41 -29.15
N ALA A 892 -8.58 1.32 -29.46
CA ALA A 892 -8.36 0.86 -30.83
C ALA A 892 -9.59 0.16 -31.46
N HIS A 893 -10.45 -0.45 -30.62
CA HIS A 893 -11.68 -1.13 -31.03
C HIS A 893 -12.89 -0.21 -31.07
N ALA A 894 -12.89 0.86 -30.28
CA ALA A 894 -13.89 1.92 -30.38
C ALA A 894 -13.86 2.60 -31.76
N ARG A 895 -15.04 2.98 -32.25
CA ARG A 895 -15.23 3.58 -33.58
C ARG A 895 -15.71 5.02 -33.45
N PRO A 896 -14.83 5.97 -33.07
CA PRO A 896 -15.26 7.34 -32.85
C PRO A 896 -15.89 7.95 -34.10
N ALA A 897 -17.02 8.64 -33.91
CA ALA A 897 -17.63 9.44 -34.95
C ALA A 897 -16.66 10.58 -35.30
N ARG A 898 -15.93 10.44 -36.42
CA ARG A 898 -14.96 11.42 -36.90
C ARG A 898 -15.63 12.59 -37.61
#